data_AF-A0A242C4G6-F1
#
_entry.id   AF-A0A242C4G6-F1
#
_cell.length_a   1.000
_cell.length_b   1.000
_cell.length_c   1.000
_cell.angle_alpha   90.00
_cell.angle_beta   90.00
_cell.angle_gamma   90.00
#
_symmetry.space_group_name_H-M   'P 1'
#
loop_
_entity.id
_entity.type
_entity.pdbx_description
1 polymer ?
#
loop_
_entity_poly.entity_id
_entity_poly.type
_entity_poly.pdbx_seq_one_letter_code
_entity_poly.pdbx_strand_id
1 'polypeptide(L)'
;MKKKPLKLLLLVIGLASISLCFPFLRDAFIAPLYALQAEDEHSLTEEMADLEDADFQFLTSSKQGYLGEEIPIEIVAQQPVTEAAVVLPPEAAIEPSLFPEGMTAEQVEADQWRLLSEPPQSNWLLPLTFAEGSHEVMVGEERLALESQGSPEESGEETEESKGEGVEPENEEQKGKNAHQTEPGGAFPYDADDPGNLYLLEVTEESSREVTNWQELLLAIQTRTVNYIALTESFDSPDRPAEGLSNVEMIDWFGDQNPNGEASYLYLNSAEISRPLIIDGRGHTIDFRSVSVGFNDMTVNPDTPWDITLQNIELYSGNDFGPIQYNDLETDNQAAATIRYHNVNHVGNQLFHGFQSTAILSGSVSSIQKDSYDAALGRGEWRVNATDQANFEVGYLDVLDGAKVHLSTIDSGNIWFPHSSNPTFTIGDDAEVTIIANGTGQGEAWGANIFFRYSPILTVGKGATLDLAPKSNSPAISTSGLLPAQTTQINLLEESTLKIFNSGRTSHSNNDWTNIISMPPGPGSSIHLRKGSTLAIEAVNQLRSDSHIIYFPVSGHITIDKDATFDIRSDSRTLAHSLISFGHFNSTVTINDAARVNLEKIGPDTGNSSLIRNAAITVNNQSIKRWNLRTRIEEPDFEWDNIVRLFARVNDAGVPNRGDISVSALDPTIEAEALDRFSARVQRLLFEKISPIEVTLDPLSNNRSQRNSYTITGETDPGAYVRFSRDFSMPEPVIGPIETGGGDTEWFHVNARVDGTFEFDLSQFDDFDYFRGQEVVTAKVFLNGRRDETSIIVEGINPRDPLNPDVDVDPENRPTLPENQGLIGIDFISQFDFGHVPIRSSQAYYPALPQKLRDAEDDSAGGERPNYVQISDQREEPTGWTLSARMDEAGFVSEEGHQLRGVQLLLTNIRMATTGSNTSRAPTYWESRELNTGRQILAKADEGQGSGTWVQRFGDRETMDQSVMLEVPVNAAPQATSYTGIIHWELSFVPELD
;
A
#
# COMPACT_ATOMS: atom_id res chain seq x y z
N MET A 1 49.78 -17.60 30.47
CA MET A 1 50.24 -16.89 29.24
C MET A 1 48.98 -16.30 28.59
N LYS A 2 48.74 -14.98 28.64
CA LYS A 2 49.14 -13.97 27.63
C LYS A 2 48.59 -14.37 26.24
N LYS A 3 47.67 -13.68 25.54
CA LYS A 3 47.20 -12.27 25.52
C LYS A 3 45.80 -12.18 24.84
N LYS A 4 44.99 -11.18 25.26
CA LYS A 4 43.89 -10.47 24.54
C LYS A 4 44.42 -9.75 23.26
N PRO A 5 43.68 -8.84 22.55
CA PRO A 5 42.32 -8.83 21.95
C PRO A 5 42.32 -8.21 20.50
N LEU A 6 41.17 -8.06 19.83
CA LEU A 6 40.87 -6.98 18.86
C LEU A 6 39.32 -6.92 18.66
N LYS A 7 38.53 -6.01 19.23
CA LYS A 7 38.25 -4.58 18.93
C LYS A 7 37.83 -4.25 17.47
N LEU A 8 36.51 -4.23 17.28
CA LEU A 8 35.63 -3.17 16.76
C LEU A 8 36.04 -2.42 15.46
N LEU A 9 35.17 -2.48 14.45
CA LEU A 9 34.78 -1.31 13.65
C LEU A 9 33.38 -1.52 13.04
N LEU A 10 32.38 -0.80 13.59
CA LEU A 10 31.15 -0.45 12.86
C LEU A 10 31.54 0.54 11.75
N LEU A 11 31.05 0.31 10.54
CA LEU A 11 30.94 1.36 9.53
C LEU A 11 29.54 1.30 8.92
N VAL A 12 28.79 2.38 9.12
CA VAL A 12 27.50 2.70 8.52
C VAL A 12 27.73 3.31 7.15
N ILE A 13 27.20 2.69 6.09
CA ILE A 13 26.81 3.26 4.78
C ILE A 13 25.75 2.26 4.28
N GLY A 14 24.47 2.57 4.06
CA GLY A 14 23.90 3.66 3.28
C GLY A 14 23.16 3.04 2.09
N LEU A 15 21.83 3.09 2.13
CA LEU A 15 20.82 2.64 1.15
C LEU A 15 21.27 2.40 -0.30
N ALA A 16 20.93 1.22 -0.83
CA ALA A 16 20.48 1.05 -2.21
C ALA A 16 19.54 -0.16 -2.29
N SER A 17 18.26 0.13 -2.44
CA SER A 17 17.18 -0.79 -2.79
C SER A 17 17.46 -1.41 -4.16
N ILE A 18 17.63 -2.73 -4.20
CA ILE A 18 17.53 -3.53 -5.42
C ILE A 18 16.67 -4.75 -5.08
N SER A 19 15.40 -4.71 -5.49
CA SER A 19 14.55 -5.88 -5.58
C SER A 19 15.10 -6.81 -6.67
N LEU A 20 15.73 -7.91 -6.28
CA LEU A 20 16.04 -9.01 -7.18
C LEU A 20 15.04 -10.14 -6.92
N CYS A 21 13.96 -10.13 -7.71
CA CYS A 21 13.10 -11.29 -7.91
C CYS A 21 13.88 -12.38 -8.64
N PHE A 22 14.06 -13.54 -8.02
CA PHE A 22 14.38 -14.78 -8.72
C PHE A 22 13.47 -15.91 -8.19
N PRO A 23 12.59 -16.49 -9.01
CA PRO A 23 11.70 -17.56 -8.60
C PRO A 23 12.26 -18.91 -9.03
N PHE A 24 13.39 -19.36 -8.47
CA PHE A 24 13.84 -20.76 -8.65
C PHE A 24 14.79 -21.13 -7.52
N LEU A 25 14.25 -21.45 -6.34
CA LEU A 25 14.92 -22.25 -5.29
C LEU A 25 13.97 -22.61 -4.12
N ARG A 26 12.65 -22.75 -4.34
CA ARG A 26 11.70 -23.07 -3.27
C ARG A 26 11.34 -24.56 -3.13
N ASP A 27 11.68 -25.41 -4.12
CA ASP A 27 11.21 -26.80 -4.16
C ASP A 27 12.27 -27.90 -3.97
N ALA A 28 13.48 -27.60 -3.48
CA ALA A 28 14.55 -28.60 -3.36
C ALA A 28 15.23 -28.73 -1.99
N PHE A 29 14.69 -28.14 -0.92
CA PHE A 29 15.31 -28.22 0.42
C PHE A 29 14.36 -28.56 1.58
N ILE A 30 13.22 -29.19 1.31
CA ILE A 30 12.39 -29.78 2.37
C ILE A 30 12.25 -31.29 2.08
N ALA A 31 12.80 -32.11 2.98
CA ALA A 31 12.94 -33.57 2.97
C ALA A 31 14.09 -34.13 2.09
N PRO A 32 15.29 -34.41 2.68
CA PRO A 32 15.43 -35.36 3.77
C PRO A 32 16.47 -34.89 4.82
N LEU A 33 16.01 -34.21 5.87
CA LEU A 33 16.80 -34.00 7.08
C LEU A 33 16.02 -34.39 8.35
N TYR A 34 15.15 -35.40 8.24
CA TYR A 34 14.44 -36.03 9.38
C TYR A 34 14.65 -37.55 9.40
N ALA A 35 15.85 -37.98 9.04
CA ALA A 35 16.21 -39.40 9.10
C ALA A 35 17.70 -39.57 9.40
N LEU A 36 18.18 -39.03 10.53
CA LEU A 36 19.34 -39.51 11.31
C LEU A 36 19.78 -38.43 12.31
N GLN A 37 19.13 -38.37 13.47
CA GLN A 37 19.83 -38.09 14.72
C GLN A 37 19.05 -38.68 15.88
N ALA A 38 19.75 -39.55 16.60
CA ALA A 38 19.26 -40.28 17.75
C ALA A 38 19.17 -39.37 18.98
N GLU A 39 18.16 -39.64 19.80
CA GLU A 39 18.09 -39.47 21.26
C GLU A 39 19.07 -38.46 21.85
N ASP A 40 18.59 -37.24 22.12
CA ASP A 40 18.96 -36.48 23.30
C ASP A 40 17.76 -35.60 23.72
N GLU A 41 17.36 -35.74 24.98
CA GLU A 41 16.30 -34.95 25.62
C GLU A 41 16.67 -33.45 25.62
N HIS A 42 16.08 -32.68 24.71
CA HIS A 42 16.04 -31.21 24.80
C HIS A 42 14.66 -30.78 25.30
N SER A 43 14.64 -29.85 26.26
CA SER A 43 13.44 -29.42 26.97
C SER A 43 12.50 -28.61 26.08
N LEU A 44 11.21 -28.94 26.14
CA LEU A 44 10.06 -28.28 25.49
C LEU A 44 9.98 -26.75 25.68
N THR A 45 10.78 -26.17 26.59
CA THR A 45 10.87 -24.72 26.80
C THR A 45 11.62 -23.95 25.69
N GLU A 46 12.45 -24.60 24.88
CA GLU A 46 13.13 -23.93 23.75
C GLU A 46 12.22 -23.81 22.51
N GLU A 47 11.24 -24.71 22.32
CA GLU A 47 10.33 -24.69 21.15
C GLU A 47 9.19 -23.67 21.30
N MET A 48 8.88 -23.22 22.53
CA MET A 48 7.92 -22.14 22.79
C MET A 48 8.49 -20.74 22.58
N ALA A 49 9.82 -20.59 22.56
CA ALA A 49 10.48 -19.29 22.37
C ALA A 49 10.38 -18.77 20.93
N ASP A 50 10.17 -19.65 19.95
CA ASP A 50 10.03 -19.28 18.53
C ASP A 50 8.60 -18.78 18.17
N LEU A 51 7.67 -18.75 19.13
CA LEU A 51 6.32 -18.16 18.97
C LEU A 51 6.26 -16.69 19.43
N GLU A 52 7.33 -16.12 19.98
CA GLU A 52 7.42 -14.71 20.41
C GLU A 52 7.37 -13.71 19.24
N ASP A 53 7.53 -14.16 17.99
CA ASP A 53 7.51 -13.28 16.80
C ASP A 53 6.10 -12.98 16.23
N ALA A 54 5.04 -13.49 16.86
CA ALA A 54 3.65 -13.13 16.52
C ALA A 54 3.01 -12.33 17.66
N ASP A 55 2.71 -11.05 17.40
CA ASP A 55 2.02 -10.18 18.37
C ASP A 55 0.53 -10.59 18.50
N PHE A 56 0.16 -11.13 19.66
CA PHE A 56 -1.22 -11.47 20.03
C PHE A 56 -1.84 -10.39 20.93
N GLN A 57 -3.14 -10.16 20.80
CA GLN A 57 -3.90 -9.13 21.53
C GLN A 57 -5.31 -9.63 21.88
N PHE A 58 -5.89 -9.17 22.99
CA PHE A 58 -7.33 -9.33 23.23
C PHE A 58 -8.12 -8.18 22.60
N LEU A 59 -9.33 -8.45 22.12
CA LEU A 59 -10.22 -7.39 21.60
C LEU A 59 -10.75 -6.45 22.69
N THR A 60 -10.68 -6.87 23.95
CA THR A 60 -11.15 -6.11 25.12
C THR A 60 -10.11 -6.25 26.24
N SER A 61 -9.98 -5.26 27.11
CA SER A 61 -9.14 -5.36 28.32
C SER A 61 -9.85 -6.02 29.51
N SER A 62 -11.18 -6.05 29.48
CA SER A 62 -12.00 -6.80 30.44
C SER A 62 -13.27 -7.37 29.82
N LYS A 63 -13.80 -8.45 30.39
CA LYS A 63 -15.06 -9.07 29.97
C LYS A 63 -15.85 -9.56 31.18
N GLN A 64 -17.14 -9.22 31.23
CA GLN A 64 -18.04 -9.64 32.30
C GLN A 64 -18.95 -10.78 31.82
N GLY A 65 -19.33 -11.69 32.72
CA GLY A 65 -20.41 -12.65 32.45
C GLY A 65 -20.97 -13.29 33.72
N TYR A 66 -21.92 -14.22 33.55
CA TYR A 66 -22.60 -14.84 34.69
C TYR A 66 -22.03 -16.22 35.03
N LEU A 67 -22.18 -16.64 36.29
CA LEU A 67 -21.74 -17.97 36.75
C LEU A 67 -22.34 -19.09 35.88
N GLY A 68 -21.48 -19.88 35.25
CA GLY A 68 -21.87 -20.99 34.37
C GLY A 68 -22.31 -20.59 32.96
N GLU A 69 -22.18 -19.31 32.61
CA GLU A 69 -22.33 -18.83 31.23
C GLU A 69 -21.05 -19.04 30.43
N GLU A 70 -21.20 -19.32 29.15
CA GLU A 70 -20.11 -19.46 28.19
C GLU A 70 -19.68 -18.07 27.72
N ILE A 71 -18.45 -17.66 28.05
CA ILE A 71 -17.89 -16.40 27.59
C ILE A 71 -16.91 -16.68 26.45
N PRO A 72 -17.17 -16.18 25.23
CA PRO A 72 -16.18 -16.25 24.15
C PRO A 72 -15.03 -15.32 24.48
N ILE A 73 -13.78 -15.78 24.46
CA ILE A 73 -12.61 -14.91 24.54
C ILE A 73 -12.03 -14.78 23.14
N GLU A 74 -12.01 -13.56 22.60
CA GLU A 74 -11.47 -13.27 21.28
C GLU A 74 -10.01 -12.79 21.38
N ILE A 75 -9.12 -13.51 20.69
CA ILE A 75 -7.70 -13.23 20.58
C ILE A 75 -7.38 -12.93 19.12
N VAL A 76 -6.60 -11.89 18.86
CA VAL A 76 -6.16 -11.48 17.52
C VAL A 76 -4.64 -11.57 17.44
N ALA A 77 -4.13 -12.15 16.36
CA ALA A 77 -2.73 -12.16 15.97
C ALA A 77 -2.51 -11.19 14.82
N GLN A 78 -1.47 -10.36 14.88
CA GLN A 78 -1.15 -9.39 13.81
C GLN A 78 -0.84 -10.05 12.45
N GLN A 79 -0.46 -11.33 12.46
CA GLN A 79 -0.27 -12.16 11.27
C GLN A 79 -0.98 -13.53 11.42
N PRO A 80 -1.47 -14.15 10.33
CA PRO A 80 -2.11 -15.47 10.42
C PRO A 80 -1.13 -16.53 10.94
N VAL A 81 -1.50 -17.20 12.03
CA VAL A 81 -0.70 -18.24 12.70
C VAL A 81 -1.51 -19.52 12.84
N THR A 82 -0.88 -20.69 12.83
CA THR A 82 -1.57 -21.98 13.01
C THR A 82 -1.67 -22.39 14.48
N GLU A 83 -1.14 -21.57 15.38
CA GLU A 83 -1.07 -21.83 16.81
C GLU A 83 -1.17 -20.55 17.64
N ALA A 84 -1.81 -20.65 18.81
CA ALA A 84 -1.75 -19.64 19.87
C ALA A 84 -1.63 -20.31 21.26
N ALA A 85 -0.74 -19.80 22.11
CA ALA A 85 -0.58 -20.28 23.48
C ALA A 85 -1.36 -19.38 24.45
N VAL A 86 -2.21 -19.98 25.28
CA VAL A 86 -3.05 -19.26 26.24
C VAL A 86 -2.89 -19.81 27.65
N VAL A 87 -2.89 -18.92 28.64
CA VAL A 87 -2.88 -19.27 30.06
C VAL A 87 -4.25 -18.96 30.65
N LEU A 88 -4.86 -19.98 31.25
CA LEU A 88 -6.20 -19.91 31.83
C LEU A 88 -6.15 -20.12 33.33
N PRO A 89 -7.05 -19.49 34.10
CA PRO A 89 -7.14 -19.72 35.53
C PRO A 89 -7.48 -21.20 35.78
N PRO A 90 -7.01 -21.82 36.89
CA PRO A 90 -7.21 -23.24 37.17
C PRO A 90 -8.67 -23.70 37.21
N GLU A 91 -9.58 -22.75 37.34
CA GLU A 91 -11.03 -22.92 37.47
C GLU A 91 -11.76 -22.70 36.15
N ALA A 92 -11.06 -22.28 35.09
CA ALA A 92 -11.62 -22.18 33.75
C ALA A 92 -11.69 -23.54 33.08
N ALA A 93 -12.83 -23.85 32.49
CA ALA A 93 -13.03 -25.00 31.63
C ALA A 93 -13.28 -24.53 30.19
N ILE A 94 -12.45 -25.04 29.27
CA ILE A 94 -12.68 -24.93 27.83
C ILE A 94 -13.74 -25.97 27.44
N GLU A 95 -14.70 -25.59 26.61
CA GLU A 95 -15.65 -26.52 25.99
C GLU A 95 -15.24 -26.79 24.53
N PRO A 96 -14.51 -27.89 24.24
CA PRO A 96 -13.90 -28.10 22.92
C PRO A 96 -14.94 -28.28 21.80
N SER A 97 -16.19 -28.63 22.13
CA SER A 97 -17.26 -28.82 21.16
C SER A 97 -17.76 -27.52 20.50
N LEU A 98 -17.33 -26.35 21.00
CA LEU A 98 -17.72 -25.03 20.51
C LEU A 98 -16.66 -24.36 19.63
N PHE A 99 -15.50 -24.97 19.44
CA PHE A 99 -14.51 -24.47 18.48
C PHE A 99 -15.05 -24.55 17.04
N PRO A 100 -14.71 -23.58 16.19
CA PRO A 100 -14.87 -23.72 14.74
C PRO A 100 -14.21 -24.99 14.21
N GLU A 101 -14.76 -25.56 13.14
CA GLU A 101 -14.23 -26.77 12.50
C GLU A 101 -12.81 -26.51 11.98
N GLY A 102 -11.84 -27.34 12.39
CA GLY A 102 -10.41 -27.14 12.13
C GLY A 102 -9.64 -26.45 13.26
N MET A 103 -10.32 -26.01 14.34
CA MET A 103 -9.69 -25.53 15.56
C MET A 103 -9.79 -26.55 16.70
N THR A 104 -8.72 -26.69 17.47
CA THR A 104 -8.69 -27.55 18.67
C THR A 104 -7.91 -26.88 19.80
N ALA A 105 -8.13 -27.33 21.02
CA ALA A 105 -7.37 -26.90 22.19
C ALA A 105 -6.77 -28.13 22.89
N GLU A 106 -5.47 -28.08 23.12
CA GLU A 106 -4.72 -29.12 23.84
C GLU A 106 -4.20 -28.56 25.16
N GLN A 107 -4.48 -29.25 26.26
CA GLN A 107 -3.94 -28.88 27.56
C GLN A 107 -2.49 -29.34 27.66
N VAL A 108 -1.55 -28.40 27.78
CA VAL A 108 -0.12 -28.68 27.86
C VAL A 108 0.30 -28.83 29.33
N GLU A 109 -0.14 -27.89 30.18
CA GLU A 109 0.01 -27.93 31.64
C GLU A 109 -1.31 -27.57 32.34
N ALA A 110 -1.33 -27.50 33.68
CA ALA A 110 -2.57 -27.33 34.44
C ALA A 110 -3.33 -26.04 34.09
N ASP A 111 -2.60 -24.95 33.82
CA ASP A 111 -3.09 -23.62 33.45
C ASP A 111 -2.71 -23.21 32.01
N GLN A 112 -1.89 -23.99 31.31
CA GLN A 112 -1.44 -23.68 29.94
C GLN A 112 -2.12 -24.54 28.89
N TRP A 113 -2.66 -23.86 27.88
CA TRP A 113 -3.36 -24.46 26.76
C TRP A 113 -2.77 -24.00 25.43
N ARG A 114 -2.75 -24.90 24.47
CA ARG A 114 -2.31 -24.66 23.10
C ARG A 114 -3.53 -24.72 22.19
N LEU A 115 -3.85 -23.61 21.55
CA LEU A 115 -4.88 -23.54 20.52
C LEU A 115 -4.23 -23.84 19.18
N LEU A 116 -4.84 -24.73 18.39
CA LEU A 116 -4.33 -25.20 17.11
C LEU A 116 -5.39 -24.95 16.03
N SER A 117 -4.96 -24.52 14.84
CA SER A 117 -5.82 -24.34 13.67
C SER A 117 -5.19 -24.95 12.43
N GLU A 118 -5.98 -25.71 11.63
CA GLU A 118 -5.53 -26.31 10.38
C GLU A 118 -5.10 -25.27 9.32
N PRO A 119 -5.90 -24.24 9.00
CA PRO A 119 -5.42 -23.06 8.29
C PRO A 119 -4.81 -22.03 9.26
N PRO A 120 -3.80 -21.23 8.84
CA PRO A 120 -3.33 -20.08 9.63
C PRO A 120 -4.47 -19.08 9.88
N GLN A 121 -4.61 -18.62 11.12
CA GLN A 121 -5.67 -17.72 11.59
C GLN A 121 -5.06 -16.48 12.21
N SER A 122 -5.61 -15.32 11.86
CA SER A 122 -5.36 -14.09 12.60
C SER A 122 -6.29 -13.95 13.80
N ASN A 123 -7.34 -14.76 13.91
CA ASN A 123 -8.36 -14.64 14.96
C ASN A 123 -8.59 -16.00 15.62
N TRP A 124 -8.56 -16.00 16.94
CA TRP A 124 -8.69 -17.18 17.79
C TRP A 124 -9.87 -16.98 18.74
N LEU A 125 -10.75 -17.98 18.83
CA LEU A 125 -11.89 -17.98 19.73
C LEU A 125 -11.67 -19.02 20.82
N LEU A 126 -11.73 -18.58 22.07
CA LEU A 126 -11.57 -19.44 23.23
C LEU A 126 -12.83 -19.37 24.11
N PRO A 127 -13.77 -20.32 23.98
CA PRO A 127 -14.97 -20.35 24.80
C PRO A 127 -14.65 -20.87 26.21
N LEU A 128 -14.87 -20.03 27.22
CA LEU A 128 -14.58 -20.35 28.63
C LEU A 128 -15.84 -20.38 29.48
N THR A 129 -15.84 -21.28 30.46
CA THR A 129 -16.72 -21.23 31.63
C THR A 129 -15.85 -21.16 32.88
N PHE A 130 -16.24 -20.40 33.90
CA PHE A 130 -15.45 -20.22 35.12
C PHE A 130 -16.31 -20.13 36.38
N ALA A 131 -15.67 -20.32 37.54
CA ALA A 131 -16.29 -20.20 38.86
C ALA A 131 -16.40 -18.72 39.32
N GLU A 132 -17.15 -18.46 40.39
CA GLU A 132 -17.42 -17.11 40.90
C GLU A 132 -16.12 -16.41 41.36
N GLY A 133 -15.75 -15.30 40.72
CA GLY A 133 -14.61 -14.47 41.09
C GLY A 133 -14.15 -13.49 40.00
N SER A 134 -13.06 -12.79 40.30
CA SER A 134 -12.26 -12.06 39.33
C SER A 134 -11.10 -12.95 38.89
N HIS A 135 -10.96 -13.12 37.58
CA HIS A 135 -9.99 -14.03 36.96
C HIS A 135 -9.21 -13.30 35.86
N GLU A 136 -8.10 -13.88 35.43
CA GLU A 136 -7.23 -13.33 34.39
C GLU A 136 -6.92 -14.41 33.34
N VAL A 137 -7.05 -14.06 32.06
CA VAL A 137 -6.66 -14.91 30.92
C VAL A 137 -5.51 -14.23 30.19
N MET A 138 -4.51 -15.00 29.77
CA MET A 138 -3.34 -14.45 29.07
C MET A 138 -3.10 -15.10 27.72
N VAL A 139 -2.56 -14.33 26.78
CA VAL A 139 -1.99 -14.79 25.50
C VAL A 139 -0.69 -14.01 25.27
N GLY A 140 0.46 -14.68 25.15
CA GLY A 140 1.75 -13.98 25.18
C GLY A 140 1.93 -13.17 26.48
N GLU A 141 2.25 -11.88 26.37
CA GLU A 141 2.30 -10.93 27.50
C GLU A 141 0.97 -10.19 27.77
N GLU A 142 -0.04 -10.39 26.92
CA GLU A 142 -1.33 -9.72 27.01
C GLU A 142 -2.25 -10.35 28.04
N ARG A 143 -3.12 -9.52 28.65
CA ARG A 143 -3.95 -9.87 29.80
C ARG A 143 -5.39 -9.40 29.62
N LEU A 144 -6.33 -10.30 29.85
CA LEU A 144 -7.76 -10.01 29.88
C LEU A 144 -8.31 -10.24 31.29
N ALA A 145 -8.88 -9.20 31.89
CA ALA A 145 -9.60 -9.33 33.16
C ALA A 145 -11.01 -9.92 32.93
N LEU A 146 -11.38 -10.94 33.70
CA LEU A 146 -12.70 -11.54 33.68
C LEU A 146 -13.39 -11.33 35.03
N GLU A 147 -14.64 -10.86 35.01
CA GLU A 147 -15.46 -10.77 36.22
C GLU A 147 -16.73 -11.60 36.04
N SER A 148 -16.94 -12.59 36.92
CA SER A 148 -18.24 -13.25 37.02
C SER A 148 -19.08 -12.63 38.12
N GLN A 149 -20.33 -12.29 37.82
CA GLN A 149 -21.33 -11.97 38.84
C GLN A 149 -22.24 -13.18 39.11
N GLY A 150 -22.82 -13.24 40.32
CA GLY A 150 -23.83 -14.24 40.67
C GLY A 150 -25.05 -14.19 39.73
N SER A 151 -25.77 -15.31 39.60
CA SER A 151 -26.89 -15.46 38.65
C SER A 151 -27.89 -14.29 38.70
N PRO A 152 -28.47 -13.88 37.56
CA PRO A 152 -29.45 -12.81 37.55
C PRO A 152 -30.72 -13.28 38.28
N GLU A 153 -30.94 -12.78 39.50
CA GLU A 153 -32.25 -12.92 40.16
C GLU A 153 -33.25 -11.99 39.47
N GLU A 154 -34.37 -12.57 39.00
CA GLU A 154 -35.55 -11.84 38.55
C GLU A 154 -36.15 -11.01 39.70
N SER A 155 -36.00 -9.69 39.65
CA SER A 155 -36.89 -8.74 40.32
C SER A 155 -36.87 -7.43 39.52
N GLY A 156 -37.96 -6.94 38.94
CA GLY A 156 -39.22 -6.65 39.61
C GLY A 156 -39.12 -5.24 40.19
N GLU A 157 -39.61 -4.25 39.44
CA GLU A 157 -39.67 -2.82 39.80
C GLU A 157 -40.09 -2.60 41.26
N GLU A 158 -39.41 -1.71 41.98
CA GLU A 158 -40.05 -0.62 42.74
C GLU A 158 -39.02 0.40 43.31
N THR A 159 -39.54 1.60 43.50
CA THR A 159 -38.95 2.92 43.76
C THR A 159 -38.40 3.20 45.18
N GLU A 160 -37.56 4.25 45.23
CA GLU A 160 -37.43 5.32 46.26
C GLU A 160 -36.39 5.28 47.41
N GLU A 161 -35.72 6.45 47.51
CA GLU A 161 -35.24 7.22 48.68
C GLU A 161 -34.05 6.77 49.59
N SER A 162 -32.93 7.49 49.39
CA SER A 162 -32.19 8.35 50.34
C SER A 162 -31.53 7.80 51.64
N LYS A 163 -30.34 8.39 51.88
CA LYS A 163 -29.59 8.65 53.14
C LYS A 163 -28.59 7.58 53.63
N GLY A 164 -27.31 7.93 53.48
CA GLY A 164 -26.57 8.61 54.55
C GLY A 164 -25.65 7.76 55.43
N GLU A 165 -24.42 8.26 55.54
CA GLU A 165 -23.43 8.08 56.62
C GLU A 165 -22.66 6.76 56.72
N GLY A 166 -21.40 6.79 56.26
CA GLY A 166 -20.29 6.98 57.20
C GLY A 166 -19.32 5.81 57.42
N VAL A 167 -18.02 6.20 57.39
CA VAL A 167 -16.89 5.70 58.20
C VAL A 167 -15.94 4.70 57.52
N GLU A 168 -14.92 5.27 56.87
CA GLU A 168 -13.48 4.91 56.84
C GLU A 168 -12.88 4.52 58.22
N PRO A 169 -11.61 4.06 58.39
CA PRO A 169 -10.56 3.67 57.42
C PRO A 169 -9.71 2.43 57.86
N GLU A 170 -8.65 2.15 57.10
CA GLU A 170 -7.26 1.85 57.52
C GLU A 170 -6.61 0.58 56.92
N ASN A 171 -5.74 0.85 55.92
CA ASN A 171 -4.34 0.45 55.76
C ASN A 171 -3.90 -1.01 56.02
N GLU A 172 -3.20 -1.59 55.04
CA GLU A 172 -1.74 -1.49 54.97
C GLU A 172 -1.18 -1.98 53.62
N GLU A 173 -0.22 -1.21 53.11
CA GLU A 173 0.60 -1.47 51.93
C GLU A 173 1.33 -2.82 52.00
N GLN A 174 1.49 -3.49 50.85
CA GLN A 174 2.82 -3.97 50.48
C GLN A 174 3.00 -4.12 48.96
N LYS A 175 3.81 -3.20 48.42
CA LYS A 175 4.46 -3.18 47.11
C LYS A 175 5.13 -4.51 46.76
N GLY A 176 4.98 -4.96 45.51
CA GLY A 176 5.60 -6.19 45.02
C GLY A 176 5.76 -6.38 43.51
N LYS A 177 6.04 -5.32 42.73
CA LYS A 177 6.78 -5.28 41.44
C LYS A 177 6.42 -6.24 40.28
N ASN A 178 5.92 -5.57 39.23
CA ASN A 178 5.82 -5.88 37.80
C ASN A 178 6.98 -6.66 37.15
N ALA A 179 6.61 -7.49 36.16
CA ALA A 179 7.09 -7.54 34.77
C ALA A 179 6.11 -8.48 34.01
N HIS A 180 5.71 -8.33 32.75
CA HIS A 180 5.91 -7.38 31.65
C HIS A 180 4.60 -7.46 30.82
N GLN A 181 4.16 -6.33 30.27
CA GLN A 181 2.95 -6.15 29.45
C GLN A 181 3.46 -5.46 28.17
N THR A 182 3.14 -5.97 26.99
CA THR A 182 3.32 -5.23 25.73
C THR A 182 2.02 -4.59 25.30
N GLU A 183 1.65 -3.52 26.00
CA GLU A 183 0.56 -2.62 25.62
C GLU A 183 0.76 -2.08 24.19
N PRO A 184 -0.29 -2.01 23.33
CA PRO A 184 -0.29 -1.11 22.18
C PRO A 184 -0.55 0.32 22.68
N GLY A 185 0.48 0.88 23.33
CA GLY A 185 0.43 2.17 24.03
C GLY A 185 1.82 2.66 24.45
N GLY A 186 2.88 2.20 23.79
CA GLY A 186 4.23 2.70 24.03
C GLY A 186 4.35 4.17 23.61
N ALA A 187 4.93 5.00 24.48
CA ALA A 187 5.32 6.37 24.13
C ALA A 187 6.13 6.34 22.83
N PHE A 188 5.67 7.05 21.80
CA PHE A 188 6.40 7.14 20.54
C PHE A 188 7.74 7.84 20.81
N PRO A 189 8.87 7.34 20.28
CA PRO A 189 10.15 8.01 20.45
C PRO A 189 10.06 9.37 19.78
N TYR A 190 10.06 10.44 20.57
CA TYR A 190 10.18 11.81 20.07
C TYR A 190 11.41 11.89 19.16
N ASP A 191 11.17 12.22 17.89
CA ASP A 191 12.22 12.52 16.94
C ASP A 191 12.46 14.04 16.93
N ALA A 192 13.60 14.44 17.48
CA ALA A 192 13.99 15.86 17.50
C ALA A 192 14.28 16.41 16.11
N ASP A 193 14.50 15.54 15.12
CA ASP A 193 14.75 15.91 13.73
C ASP A 193 13.44 16.00 12.90
N ASP A 194 12.28 15.64 13.47
CA ASP A 194 10.97 15.83 12.85
C ASP A 194 10.44 17.26 13.12
N PRO A 195 10.46 18.16 12.12
CA PRO A 195 9.98 19.53 12.29
C PRO A 195 8.44 19.60 12.39
N GLY A 196 7.72 18.50 12.14
CA GLY A 196 6.27 18.47 12.08
C GLY A 196 5.69 19.55 11.17
N ASN A 197 4.76 20.34 11.70
CA ASN A 197 4.06 21.34 10.90
C ASN A 197 4.73 22.72 10.90
N LEU A 198 6.01 22.84 11.30
CA LEU A 198 6.74 24.12 11.32
C LEU A 198 6.77 24.85 9.97
N TYR A 199 6.61 24.13 8.86
CA TYR A 199 6.51 24.71 7.52
C TYR A 199 5.32 25.67 7.33
N LEU A 200 4.31 25.62 8.22
CA LEU A 200 3.17 26.54 8.22
C LEU A 200 3.52 27.95 8.72
N LEU A 201 4.67 28.12 9.38
CA LEU A 201 5.04 29.34 10.08
C LEU A 201 6.40 29.91 9.61
N GLU A 202 6.52 31.23 9.64
CA GLU A 202 7.81 31.90 9.72
C GLU A 202 8.15 32.12 11.21
N VAL A 203 8.97 31.22 11.76
CA VAL A 203 9.36 31.30 13.18
C VAL A 203 10.47 32.33 13.36
N THR A 204 10.20 33.34 14.18
CA THR A 204 11.14 34.40 14.57
C THR A 204 11.27 34.44 16.09
N GLU A 205 12.29 35.12 16.62
CA GLU A 205 12.42 35.30 18.07
C GLU A 205 11.20 36.00 18.69
N GLU A 206 10.53 36.90 17.94
CA GLU A 206 9.34 37.63 18.41
C GLU A 206 8.06 36.78 18.36
N SER A 207 8.00 35.80 17.43
CA SER A 207 6.84 34.90 17.26
C SER A 207 6.94 33.57 18.01
N SER A 208 8.05 33.35 18.71
CA SER A 208 8.33 32.16 19.52
C SER A 208 8.18 32.44 21.03
N ARG A 209 7.70 31.45 21.78
CA ARG A 209 7.70 31.48 23.24
C ARG A 209 7.98 30.10 23.82
N GLU A 210 8.94 30.01 24.73
CA GLU A 210 9.12 28.84 25.58
C GLU A 210 8.22 28.93 26.81
N VAL A 211 7.62 27.81 27.20
CA VAL A 211 6.72 27.72 28.35
C VAL A 211 7.10 26.54 29.26
N THR A 212 6.90 26.73 30.56
CA THR A 212 7.22 25.74 31.62
C THR A 212 6.00 25.33 32.44
N ASN A 213 4.87 26.02 32.28
CA ASN A 213 3.67 25.81 33.08
C ASN A 213 2.39 26.27 32.37
N TRP A 214 1.26 25.87 32.94
CA TRP A 214 -0.09 26.18 32.45
C TRP A 214 -0.35 27.68 32.24
N GLN A 215 0.06 28.52 33.18
CA GLN A 215 -0.19 29.97 33.10
C GLN A 215 0.56 30.58 31.91
N GLU A 216 1.82 30.20 31.71
CA GLU A 216 2.63 30.65 30.57
C GLU A 216 2.05 30.17 29.24
N LEU A 217 1.58 28.92 29.16
CA LEU A 217 0.90 28.38 27.98
C LEU A 217 -0.32 29.22 27.59
N LEU A 218 -1.25 29.46 28.53
CA LEU A 218 -2.48 30.21 28.23
C LEU A 218 -2.19 31.69 27.91
N LEU A 219 -1.19 32.32 28.54
CA LEU A 219 -0.76 33.68 28.18
C LEU A 219 -0.15 33.73 26.77
N ALA A 220 0.61 32.70 26.37
CA ALA A 220 1.18 32.60 25.03
C ALA A 220 0.08 32.37 23.98
N ILE A 221 -0.92 31.52 24.26
CA ILE A 221 -2.08 31.32 23.37
C ILE A 221 -2.85 32.62 23.16
N GLN A 222 -2.99 33.46 24.19
CA GLN A 222 -3.65 34.76 24.09
C GLN A 222 -2.84 35.85 23.37
N THR A 223 -1.53 35.63 23.17
CA THR A 223 -0.65 36.63 22.57
C THR A 223 -0.66 36.49 21.04
N ARG A 224 -1.38 37.37 20.35
CA ARG A 224 -1.56 37.34 18.88
C ARG A 224 -0.26 37.23 18.07
N THR A 225 0.83 37.84 18.53
CA THR A 225 2.13 37.82 17.83
C THR A 225 2.90 36.51 18.04
N VAL A 226 2.49 35.66 18.97
CA VAL A 226 3.10 34.35 19.21
C VAL A 226 2.38 33.32 18.35
N ASN A 227 3.15 32.68 17.47
CA ASN A 227 2.71 31.63 16.56
C ASN A 227 3.33 30.26 16.90
N TYR A 228 4.47 30.23 17.59
CA TYR A 228 5.14 29.00 18.01
C TYR A 228 5.33 28.99 19.53
N ILE A 229 4.76 27.99 20.19
CA ILE A 229 4.89 27.74 21.63
C ILE A 229 5.64 26.44 21.80
N ALA A 230 6.78 26.47 22.49
CA ALA A 230 7.60 25.30 22.76
C ALA A 230 7.60 24.98 24.25
N LEU A 231 7.30 23.73 24.58
CA LEU A 231 7.45 23.24 25.94
C LEU A 231 8.93 23.00 26.27
N THR A 232 9.28 23.30 27.52
CA THR A 232 10.60 22.97 28.08
C THR A 232 10.51 22.12 29.35
N GLU A 233 9.30 21.94 29.89
CA GLU A 233 8.98 21.07 31.02
C GLU A 233 7.59 20.44 30.82
N SER A 234 7.31 19.33 31.51
CA SER A 234 5.99 18.70 31.56
C SER A 234 5.19 19.24 32.74
N PHE A 235 3.89 19.50 32.56
CA PHE A 235 3.04 20.13 33.58
C PHE A 235 1.56 19.77 33.44
N ASP A 236 0.81 19.92 34.54
CA ASP A 236 -0.64 19.77 34.58
C ASP A 236 -1.36 21.13 34.71
N SER A 237 -2.65 21.16 34.37
CA SER A 237 -3.53 22.27 34.71
C SER A 237 -3.68 22.39 36.25
N PRO A 238 -3.59 23.59 36.83
CA PRO A 238 -3.60 23.75 38.27
C PRO A 238 -5.00 23.56 38.85
N ASP A 239 -5.10 23.48 40.18
CA ASP A 239 -6.38 23.35 40.89
C ASP A 239 -7.30 24.59 40.67
N ARG A 240 -6.71 25.70 40.23
CA ARG A 240 -7.35 26.98 39.90
C ARG A 240 -6.91 27.45 38.52
N PRO A 241 -7.49 26.94 37.43
CA PRO A 241 -6.98 27.10 36.07
C PRO A 241 -7.00 28.54 35.55
N ALA A 242 -7.84 29.42 36.11
CA ALA A 242 -7.90 30.84 35.74
C ALA A 242 -7.00 31.74 36.63
N GLU A 243 -6.35 31.18 37.66
CA GLU A 243 -5.53 31.97 38.58
C GLU A 243 -4.34 32.61 37.86
N GLY A 244 -4.18 33.93 37.99
CA GLY A 244 -3.10 34.68 37.36
C GLY A 244 -3.31 34.98 35.87
N LEU A 245 -4.47 34.64 35.31
CA LEU A 245 -4.84 34.94 33.92
C LEU A 245 -5.81 36.12 33.83
N SER A 246 -5.70 36.88 32.74
CA SER A 246 -6.66 37.92 32.35
C SER A 246 -7.34 37.52 31.04
N ASN A 247 -8.52 38.08 30.77
CA ASN A 247 -9.32 37.78 29.57
C ASN A 247 -9.61 36.28 29.40
N VAL A 248 -9.86 35.60 30.52
CA VAL A 248 -10.38 34.24 30.55
C VAL A 248 -11.66 34.22 31.38
N GLU A 249 -12.55 33.29 31.08
CA GLU A 249 -13.80 33.07 31.81
C GLU A 249 -14.00 31.59 32.05
N MET A 250 -14.37 31.23 33.28
CA MET A 250 -14.83 29.88 33.62
C MET A 250 -16.36 29.88 33.54
N ILE A 251 -16.95 28.96 32.78
CA ILE A 251 -18.41 28.93 32.55
C ILE A 251 -19.13 27.89 33.46
N ASP A 252 -18.39 27.28 34.39
CA ASP A 252 -18.86 26.10 35.13
C ASP A 252 -19.55 26.40 36.47
N TRP A 253 -20.35 25.44 36.95
CA TRP A 253 -20.97 25.49 38.27
C TRP A 253 -19.97 25.46 39.43
N PHE A 254 -18.76 24.97 39.20
CA PHE A 254 -17.69 24.89 40.20
C PHE A 254 -16.83 26.16 40.27
N GLY A 255 -17.06 27.14 39.40
CA GLY A 255 -16.23 28.35 39.31
C GLY A 255 -14.80 28.03 38.85
N ASP A 256 -13.81 28.70 39.43
CA ASP A 256 -12.38 28.52 39.12
C ASP A 256 -11.80 27.32 39.89
N GLN A 257 -12.27 26.12 39.57
CA GLN A 257 -11.85 24.85 40.18
C GLN A 257 -11.56 23.80 39.09
N ASN A 258 -10.68 22.85 39.40
CA ASN A 258 -10.33 21.71 38.53
C ASN A 258 -10.65 20.37 39.24
N PRO A 259 -11.95 20.01 39.33
CA PRO A 259 -12.44 18.80 40.01
C PRO A 259 -12.14 17.49 39.27
N ASN A 260 -11.82 16.42 40.01
CA ASN A 260 -11.62 15.07 39.45
C ASN A 260 -12.97 14.42 39.06
N GLY A 261 -13.05 13.84 37.85
CA GLY A 261 -14.25 13.16 37.32
C GLY A 261 -15.37 14.08 36.83
N GLU A 262 -15.12 15.39 36.76
CA GLU A 262 -16.08 16.40 36.34
C GLU A 262 -15.52 17.16 35.12
N ALA A 263 -16.35 17.94 34.43
CA ALA A 263 -15.93 18.80 33.32
C ALA A 263 -15.80 20.27 33.78
N SER A 264 -14.78 20.97 33.28
CA SER A 264 -14.56 22.40 33.51
C SER A 264 -14.11 23.10 32.23
N TYR A 265 -14.67 24.26 31.91
CA TYR A 265 -14.47 24.96 30.65
C TYR A 265 -13.85 26.34 30.89
N LEU A 266 -12.62 26.52 30.40
CA LEU A 266 -11.89 27.79 30.43
C LEU A 266 -11.93 28.43 29.05
N TYR A 267 -12.66 29.54 28.92
CA TYR A 267 -12.83 30.26 27.67
C TYR A 267 -11.90 31.45 27.55
N LEU A 268 -11.25 31.58 26.39
CA LEU A 268 -10.47 32.76 26.05
C LEU A 268 -11.36 33.89 25.51
N ASN A 269 -11.13 35.11 26.02
CA ASN A 269 -11.92 36.32 25.73
C ASN A 269 -11.07 37.47 25.16
N SER A 270 -9.81 37.22 24.79
CA SER A 270 -8.98 38.21 24.10
C SER A 270 -9.44 38.35 22.65
N ALA A 271 -9.80 39.56 22.21
CA ALA A 271 -10.40 39.78 20.90
C ALA A 271 -9.41 39.65 19.73
N GLU A 272 -9.86 39.06 18.61
CA GLU A 272 -9.13 38.96 17.33
C GLU A 272 -7.69 38.40 17.45
N ILE A 273 -7.54 37.30 18.18
CA ILE A 273 -6.26 36.61 18.42
C ILE A 273 -6.08 35.32 17.62
N SER A 274 -7.05 34.86 16.81
CA SER A 274 -6.90 33.65 16.02
C SER A 274 -5.83 33.78 14.94
N ARG A 275 -5.07 32.71 14.71
CA ARG A 275 -3.98 32.60 13.74
C ARG A 275 -3.54 31.13 13.60
N PRO A 276 -2.66 30.81 12.65
CA PRO A 276 -1.81 29.63 12.71
C PRO A 276 -0.97 29.63 13.99
N LEU A 277 -1.18 28.64 14.85
CA LEU A 277 -0.50 28.48 16.13
C LEU A 277 0.00 27.04 16.25
N ILE A 278 1.29 26.85 16.53
CA ILE A 278 1.87 25.54 16.83
C ILE A 278 2.23 25.50 18.32
N ILE A 279 1.71 24.50 19.02
CA ILE A 279 2.07 24.10 20.37
C ILE A 279 2.88 22.81 20.23
N ASP A 280 4.19 22.93 20.45
CA ASP A 280 5.17 21.87 20.28
C ASP A 280 5.62 21.35 21.65
N GLY A 281 5.24 20.11 21.94
CA GLY A 281 5.57 19.45 23.19
C GLY A 281 7.05 19.10 23.30
N ARG A 282 7.78 18.94 22.20
CA ARG A 282 9.18 18.46 22.19
C ARG A 282 9.40 17.19 23.04
N GLY A 283 8.41 16.30 23.04
CA GLY A 283 8.39 15.07 23.84
C GLY A 283 7.96 15.26 25.31
N HIS A 284 7.52 16.46 25.71
CA HIS A 284 6.96 16.71 27.04
C HIS A 284 5.46 16.37 27.11
N THR A 285 4.98 16.19 28.34
CA THR A 285 3.58 15.90 28.66
C THR A 285 2.81 17.14 29.11
N ILE A 286 1.55 17.26 28.67
CA ILE A 286 0.56 18.15 29.30
C ILE A 286 -0.62 17.32 29.79
N ASP A 287 -0.99 17.50 31.05
CA ASP A 287 -2.23 16.97 31.61
C ASP A 287 -3.26 18.10 31.81
N PHE A 288 -4.33 18.07 31.03
CA PHE A 288 -5.42 19.03 31.12
C PHE A 288 -6.38 18.76 32.28
N ARG A 289 -6.33 17.57 32.90
CA ARG A 289 -7.25 17.17 33.98
C ARG A 289 -8.71 17.42 33.57
N SER A 290 -9.54 18.11 34.37
CA SER A 290 -10.93 18.40 33.98
C SER A 290 -11.10 19.55 33.00
N VAL A 291 -10.03 20.25 32.63
CA VAL A 291 -10.13 21.55 31.96
C VAL A 291 -10.10 21.38 30.45
N SER A 292 -11.12 21.89 29.77
CA SER A 292 -11.11 22.11 28.32
C SER A 292 -10.92 23.58 28.02
N VAL A 293 -9.99 23.90 27.12
CA VAL A 293 -9.74 25.27 26.65
C VAL A 293 -10.66 25.57 25.47
N GLY A 294 -11.60 26.49 25.69
CA GLY A 294 -12.55 26.96 24.68
C GLY A 294 -12.19 28.34 24.12
N PHE A 295 -12.68 28.61 22.91
CA PHE A 295 -12.51 29.90 22.24
C PHE A 295 -13.87 30.52 21.95
N ASN A 296 -14.12 31.69 22.51
CA ASN A 296 -15.31 32.47 22.15
C ASN A 296 -15.14 33.09 20.77
N ASP A 297 -16.25 33.32 20.08
CA ASP A 297 -16.25 33.87 18.72
C ASP A 297 -15.47 35.20 18.60
N MET A 298 -15.50 36.04 19.64
CA MET A 298 -14.74 37.29 19.68
C MET A 298 -13.21 37.12 19.51
N THR A 299 -12.68 35.91 19.77
CA THR A 299 -11.26 35.60 19.56
C THR A 299 -10.89 35.50 18.09
N VAL A 300 -11.87 35.36 17.19
CA VAL A 300 -11.62 35.19 15.76
C VAL A 300 -11.25 36.51 15.11
N ASN A 301 -10.11 36.54 14.42
CA ASN A 301 -9.74 37.60 13.51
C ASN A 301 -10.36 37.33 12.12
N PRO A 302 -11.00 38.32 11.48
CA PRO A 302 -11.67 38.13 10.19
C PRO A 302 -10.76 37.67 9.04
N ASP A 303 -9.46 37.93 9.13
CA ASP A 303 -8.49 37.60 8.07
C ASP A 303 -7.76 36.28 8.33
N THR A 304 -7.78 35.76 9.56
CA THR A 304 -7.00 34.57 9.97
C THR A 304 -7.80 33.69 10.93
N PRO A 305 -8.51 32.64 10.46
CA PRO A 305 -9.22 31.73 11.35
C PRO A 305 -8.25 30.96 12.28
N TRP A 306 -8.80 30.27 13.27
CA TRP A 306 -8.02 29.40 14.14
C TRP A 306 -7.45 28.22 13.34
N ASP A 307 -6.13 28.04 13.35
CA ASP A 307 -5.44 26.84 12.84
C ASP A 307 -4.41 26.43 13.91
N ILE A 308 -4.82 25.55 14.84
CA ILE A 308 -4.00 25.16 15.99
C ILE A 308 -3.39 23.79 15.71
N THR A 309 -2.07 23.68 15.84
CA THR A 309 -1.35 22.40 15.84
C THR A 309 -0.91 22.04 17.25
N LEU A 310 -1.24 20.82 17.68
CA LEU A 310 -0.60 20.12 18.78
C LEU A 310 0.39 19.13 18.18
N GLN A 311 1.68 19.22 18.53
CA GLN A 311 2.67 18.31 17.98
C GLN A 311 3.71 17.84 18.98
N ASN A 312 4.24 16.63 18.75
CA ASN A 312 5.32 16.02 19.51
C ASN A 312 5.04 16.02 21.02
N ILE A 313 3.84 15.58 21.41
CA ILE A 313 3.30 15.81 22.75
C ILE A 313 2.54 14.60 23.27
N GLU A 314 2.77 14.30 24.55
CA GLU A 314 1.94 13.38 25.33
C GLU A 314 0.82 14.19 26.00
N LEU A 315 -0.44 13.83 25.75
CA LEU A 315 -1.62 14.56 26.20
C LEU A 315 -2.50 13.70 27.10
N TYR A 316 -2.91 14.27 28.22
CA TYR A 316 -3.91 13.67 29.09
C TYR A 316 -5.08 14.65 29.27
N SER A 317 -6.31 14.14 29.23
CA SER A 317 -7.49 14.98 29.48
C SER A 317 -8.68 14.18 30.01
N GLY A 318 -9.35 14.71 31.04
CA GLY A 318 -10.55 14.10 31.63
C GLY A 318 -11.85 14.79 31.21
N ASN A 319 -11.78 15.88 30.46
CA ASN A 319 -12.95 16.65 30.05
C ASN A 319 -13.69 15.99 28.89
N ASP A 320 -15.02 15.97 28.93
CA ASP A 320 -15.87 15.39 27.89
C ASP A 320 -15.68 16.03 26.50
N PHE A 321 -15.29 17.31 26.41
CA PHE A 321 -14.97 18.00 25.15
C PHE A 321 -13.48 17.99 24.78
N GLY A 322 -12.67 17.25 25.53
CA GLY A 322 -11.23 17.12 25.32
C GLY A 322 -10.42 18.35 25.77
N PRO A 323 -9.10 18.35 25.52
CA PRO A 323 -8.20 19.40 26.03
C PRO A 323 -8.44 20.78 25.38
N ILE A 324 -8.85 20.80 24.11
CA ILE A 324 -9.09 22.00 23.31
C ILE A 324 -10.36 21.80 22.49
N GLN A 325 -11.27 22.77 22.49
CA GLN A 325 -12.55 22.70 21.77
C GLN A 325 -12.87 23.98 20.99
N TYR A 326 -13.69 23.86 19.95
CA TYR A 326 -14.19 24.99 19.15
C TYR A 326 -15.70 25.20 19.27
N ASN A 327 -16.36 24.58 20.25
CA ASN A 327 -17.81 24.55 20.41
C ASN A 327 -18.50 25.92 20.30
N ASP A 328 -17.93 26.96 20.91
CA ASP A 328 -18.55 28.29 21.05
C ASP A 328 -18.11 29.32 20.00
N LEU A 329 -17.48 28.87 18.91
CA LEU A 329 -17.33 29.69 17.70
C LEU A 329 -18.66 29.75 16.93
N GLU A 330 -18.95 30.89 16.30
CA GLU A 330 -20.09 30.96 15.37
C GLU A 330 -19.88 29.98 14.20
N THR A 331 -20.97 29.45 13.64
CA THR A 331 -20.99 28.39 12.62
C THR A 331 -19.98 28.59 11.48
N ASP A 332 -19.92 29.78 10.90
CA ASP A 332 -19.02 30.08 9.77
C ASP A 332 -17.54 30.09 10.22
N ASN A 333 -17.27 30.60 11.43
CA ASN A 333 -15.93 30.65 12.00
C ASN A 333 -15.46 29.26 12.46
N GLN A 334 -16.35 28.45 13.04
CA GLN A 334 -16.06 27.06 13.40
C GLN A 334 -15.75 26.23 12.15
N ALA A 335 -16.50 26.42 11.06
CA ALA A 335 -16.26 25.74 9.79
C ALA A 335 -14.95 26.16 9.10
N ALA A 336 -14.47 27.38 9.36
CA ALA A 336 -13.17 27.85 8.89
C ALA A 336 -11.99 27.42 9.81
N ALA A 337 -12.28 26.97 11.03
CA ALA A 337 -11.27 26.60 12.01
C ALA A 337 -10.70 25.19 11.74
N THR A 338 -9.40 25.05 12.00
CA THR A 338 -8.65 23.79 11.86
C THR A 338 -7.94 23.45 13.16
N ILE A 339 -7.90 22.16 13.49
CA ILE A 339 -7.00 21.60 14.50
C ILE A 339 -6.13 20.53 13.85
N ARG A 340 -4.85 20.46 14.25
CA ARG A 340 -3.87 19.52 13.71
C ARG A 340 -3.22 18.75 14.84
N TYR A 341 -3.02 17.46 14.63
CA TYR A 341 -2.32 16.57 15.54
C TYR A 341 -1.16 15.92 14.78
N HIS A 342 0.07 16.07 15.27
CA HIS A 342 1.25 15.49 14.67
C HIS A 342 2.15 14.86 15.74
N ASN A 343 2.37 13.54 15.70
CA ASN A 343 3.11 12.84 16.75
C ASN A 343 2.50 13.11 18.14
N VAL A 344 1.22 12.74 18.29
CA VAL A 344 0.43 13.00 19.51
C VAL A 344 -0.08 11.69 20.07
N ASN A 345 0.23 11.43 21.34
CA ASN A 345 -0.39 10.34 22.09
C ASN A 345 -1.33 10.93 23.14
N HIS A 346 -2.61 10.59 23.05
CA HIS A 346 -3.64 11.05 23.97
C HIS A 346 -4.23 9.90 24.78
N VAL A 347 -4.33 10.09 26.09
CA VAL A 347 -5.04 9.20 27.00
C VAL A 347 -6.06 10.02 27.79
N GLY A 348 -7.34 9.66 27.71
CA GLY A 348 -8.34 10.52 28.33
C GLY A 348 -9.77 10.26 27.88
N ASN A 349 -10.55 11.32 27.78
CA ASN A 349 -11.92 11.29 27.28
C ASN A 349 -11.92 11.58 25.75
N GLN A 350 -12.72 12.53 25.26
CA GLN A 350 -12.70 12.94 23.85
C GLN A 350 -11.38 13.66 23.54
N LEU A 351 -10.86 13.52 22.32
CA LEU A 351 -9.68 14.28 21.90
C LEU A 351 -10.06 15.65 21.33
N PHE A 352 -11.17 15.73 20.59
CA PHE A 352 -11.58 17.00 20.00
C PHE A 352 -13.09 17.13 19.78
N HIS A 353 -13.62 18.27 20.22
CA HIS A 353 -15.01 18.69 20.07
C HIS A 353 -15.10 19.98 19.22
N GLY A 354 -15.45 19.83 17.94
CA GLY A 354 -15.51 20.91 16.96
C GLY A 354 -16.32 20.51 15.73
N PHE A 355 -17.63 20.38 15.89
CA PHE A 355 -18.55 19.73 14.96
C PHE A 355 -18.58 20.17 13.50
N GLN A 356 -18.09 21.38 13.21
CA GLN A 356 -17.98 21.92 11.84
C GLN A 356 -16.54 22.09 11.37
N SER A 357 -15.58 21.95 12.28
CA SER A 357 -14.17 22.21 12.06
C SER A 357 -13.47 21.05 11.36
N THR A 358 -12.30 21.35 10.81
CA THR A 358 -11.42 20.36 10.20
C THR A 358 -10.40 19.87 11.22
N ALA A 359 -10.27 18.55 11.35
CA ALA A 359 -9.15 17.92 12.05
C ALA A 359 -8.18 17.30 11.05
N ILE A 360 -6.87 17.46 11.27
CA ILE A 360 -5.82 16.92 10.39
C ILE A 360 -4.82 16.14 11.23
N LEU A 361 -4.58 14.87 10.88
CA LEU A 361 -3.69 13.96 11.60
C LEU A 361 -2.47 13.62 10.74
N SER A 362 -1.26 13.69 11.29
CA SER A 362 -0.02 13.32 10.60
C SER A 362 1.01 12.70 11.53
N GLY A 363 2.04 12.05 10.97
CA GLY A 363 2.99 11.29 11.79
C GLY A 363 2.28 10.14 12.53
N SER A 364 2.56 9.96 13.81
CA SER A 364 1.86 8.98 14.66
C SER A 364 0.84 9.65 15.59
N VAL A 365 -0.44 9.32 15.49
CA VAL A 365 -1.49 9.89 16.37
C VAL A 365 -2.30 8.79 17.04
N SER A 366 -2.32 8.77 18.37
CA SER A 366 -3.16 7.87 19.15
C SER A 366 -4.09 8.63 20.08
N SER A 367 -5.31 8.12 20.23
CA SER A 367 -6.26 8.57 21.25
C SER A 367 -6.98 7.38 21.85
N ILE A 368 -6.64 7.07 23.10
CA ILE A 368 -7.16 5.91 23.82
C ILE A 368 -7.96 6.41 25.00
N GLN A 369 -9.27 6.11 25.01
CA GLN A 369 -10.08 6.41 26.17
C GLN A 369 -9.84 5.43 27.32
N LYS A 370 -9.70 5.97 28.53
CA LYS A 370 -9.65 5.20 29.77
C LYS A 370 -10.58 5.84 30.80
N ASP A 371 -11.23 5.02 31.62
CA ASP A 371 -12.11 5.49 32.70
C ASP A 371 -11.36 6.34 33.74
N SER A 372 -10.05 6.09 33.84
CA SER A 372 -9.10 6.90 34.58
C SER A 372 -7.68 6.76 34.03
N TYR A 373 -6.80 7.70 34.37
CA TYR A 373 -5.39 7.71 33.98
C TYR A 373 -4.50 8.30 35.08
N ASP A 374 -3.20 8.03 35.03
CA ASP A 374 -2.18 8.76 35.80
C ASP A 374 -1.12 9.29 34.82
N ALA A 375 -1.05 10.62 34.67
CA ALA A 375 -0.11 11.28 33.77
C ALA A 375 1.35 11.25 34.27
N ALA A 376 1.63 10.60 35.40
CA ALA A 376 2.93 10.54 36.07
C ALA A 376 3.51 11.91 36.49
N LEU A 377 2.66 12.92 36.64
CA LEU A 377 3.01 14.28 37.10
C LEU A 377 2.82 14.48 38.62
N GLY A 378 2.55 13.41 39.37
CA GLY A 378 2.44 13.44 40.83
C GLY A 378 1.05 13.78 41.37
N ARG A 379 0.01 13.76 40.52
CA ARG A 379 -1.40 13.92 40.91
C ARG A 379 -2.10 12.61 41.27
N GLY A 380 -1.57 11.48 40.81
CA GLY A 380 -2.20 10.16 40.96
C GLY A 380 -3.31 9.94 39.95
N GLU A 381 -4.19 8.98 40.24
CA GLU A 381 -5.29 8.59 39.36
C GLU A 381 -6.32 9.72 39.18
N TRP A 382 -6.61 10.03 37.92
CA TRP A 382 -7.57 11.02 37.47
C TRP A 382 -8.68 10.36 36.67
N ARG A 383 -9.95 10.57 37.07
CA ARG A 383 -11.12 10.01 36.39
C ARG A 383 -11.56 10.94 35.26
N VAL A 384 -11.98 10.34 34.16
CA VAL A 384 -12.64 11.08 33.08
C VAL A 384 -14.08 11.45 33.46
N ASN A 385 -14.64 12.45 32.80
CA ASN A 385 -15.98 12.96 33.08
C ASN A 385 -17.08 12.02 32.56
N ALA A 386 -16.87 11.40 31.40
CA ALA A 386 -17.86 10.56 30.73
C ALA A 386 -17.21 9.34 30.05
N THR A 387 -17.97 8.27 29.85
CA THR A 387 -17.47 7.03 29.23
C THR A 387 -18.09 6.76 27.86
N ASP A 388 -19.03 7.60 27.46
CA ASP A 388 -19.89 7.44 26.29
C ASP A 388 -19.59 8.47 25.18
N GLN A 389 -18.41 9.09 25.22
CA GLN A 389 -17.97 10.13 24.28
C GLN A 389 -17.17 9.54 23.11
N ALA A 390 -17.29 10.14 21.93
CA ALA A 390 -16.44 9.83 20.78
C ALA A 390 -15.01 10.37 20.98
N ASN A 391 -14.03 9.93 20.18
CA ASN A 391 -12.72 10.59 20.15
C ASN A 391 -12.79 11.92 19.39
N PHE A 392 -13.55 11.92 18.29
CA PHE A 392 -13.69 13.07 17.41
C PHE A 392 -15.14 13.37 17.12
N GLU A 393 -15.50 14.63 17.33
CA GLU A 393 -16.71 15.21 16.79
C GLU A 393 -16.32 16.39 15.90
N VAL A 394 -16.42 16.18 14.59
CA VAL A 394 -15.74 17.00 13.59
C VAL A 394 -16.61 17.26 12.37
N GLY A 395 -16.29 18.32 11.64
CA GLY A 395 -16.87 18.57 10.33
C GLY A 395 -16.18 17.80 9.21
N TYR A 396 -14.85 17.71 9.28
CA TYR A 396 -13.97 17.12 8.28
C TYR A 396 -12.76 16.49 8.98
N LEU A 397 -12.27 15.37 8.45
CA LEU A 397 -11.10 14.68 8.98
C LEU A 397 -10.17 14.25 7.85
N ASP A 398 -8.92 14.68 7.91
CA ASP A 398 -7.88 14.25 6.99
C ASP A 398 -6.74 13.58 7.75
N VAL A 399 -6.40 12.35 7.36
CA VAL A 399 -5.19 11.64 7.78
C VAL A 399 -4.20 11.77 6.64
N LEU A 400 -3.03 12.37 6.88
CA LEU A 400 -2.04 12.61 5.83
C LEU A 400 -1.29 11.33 5.42
N ASP A 401 -0.61 11.40 4.28
CA ASP A 401 0.14 10.27 3.71
C ASP A 401 1.15 9.69 4.72
N GLY A 402 1.24 8.37 4.78
CA GLY A 402 2.14 7.62 5.67
C GLY A 402 1.85 7.75 7.16
N ALA A 403 0.77 8.42 7.57
CA ALA A 403 0.44 8.60 8.98
C ALA A 403 -0.06 7.29 9.61
N LYS A 404 0.23 7.09 10.90
CA LYS A 404 -0.25 5.96 11.70
C LYS A 404 -1.21 6.46 12.75
N VAL A 405 -2.46 6.01 12.71
CA VAL A 405 -3.53 6.50 13.57
C VAL A 405 -4.20 5.36 14.33
N HIS A 406 -4.28 5.47 15.65
CA HIS A 406 -4.94 4.48 16.51
C HIS A 406 -5.96 5.15 17.44
N LEU A 407 -7.25 4.82 17.29
CA LEU A 407 -8.32 5.40 18.08
C LEU A 407 -9.12 4.31 18.80
N SER A 408 -9.36 4.48 20.10
CA SER A 408 -10.14 3.55 20.91
C SER A 408 -11.05 4.29 21.90
N THR A 409 -12.28 3.81 22.10
CA THR A 409 -13.27 4.36 23.05
C THR A 409 -13.70 3.34 24.10
N ILE A 410 -14.37 3.78 25.17
CA ILE A 410 -14.82 2.90 26.29
C ILE A 410 -16.23 2.32 26.04
N ASP A 411 -17.25 3.18 25.89
CA ASP A 411 -18.66 2.79 25.72
C ASP A 411 -19.38 3.64 24.66
N SER A 412 -18.69 3.98 23.57
CA SER A 412 -19.16 4.93 22.55
C SER A 412 -18.89 4.46 21.13
N GLY A 413 -19.34 5.25 20.14
CA GLY A 413 -18.73 5.24 18.82
C GLY A 413 -17.33 5.87 18.86
N ASN A 414 -16.75 6.26 17.73
CA ASN A 414 -15.38 6.79 17.74
C ASN A 414 -15.22 8.11 16.98
N ILE A 415 -15.76 8.22 15.76
CA ILE A 415 -15.73 9.45 14.96
C ILE A 415 -17.15 9.82 14.56
N TRP A 416 -17.56 11.04 14.91
CA TRP A 416 -18.87 11.58 14.60
C TRP A 416 -18.79 12.84 13.74
N PHE A 417 -19.53 12.84 12.63
CA PHE A 417 -19.74 14.00 11.76
C PHE A 417 -21.21 14.49 11.85
N PRO A 418 -21.57 15.30 12.86
CA PRO A 418 -22.97 15.62 13.15
C PRO A 418 -23.57 16.79 12.38
N HIS A 419 -22.76 17.72 11.87
CA HIS A 419 -23.26 19.01 11.37
C HIS A 419 -22.83 19.39 9.95
N SER A 420 -21.65 18.98 9.49
CA SER A 420 -21.20 19.25 8.13
C SER A 420 -22.11 18.61 7.08
N SER A 421 -22.53 19.41 6.08
CA SER A 421 -23.45 18.96 5.02
C SER A 421 -22.81 17.97 4.04
N ASN A 422 -21.50 18.09 3.81
CA ASN A 422 -20.71 17.21 2.95
C ASN A 422 -19.42 16.80 3.67
N PRO A 423 -19.51 16.06 4.78
CA PRO A 423 -18.33 15.71 5.57
C PRO A 423 -17.41 14.82 4.75
N THR A 424 -16.10 15.03 4.88
CA THR A 424 -15.10 14.16 4.26
C THR A 424 -14.27 13.49 5.34
N PHE A 425 -14.00 12.21 5.13
CA PHE A 425 -12.94 11.50 5.81
C PHE A 425 -11.96 11.00 4.76
N THR A 426 -10.80 11.65 4.68
CA THR A 426 -9.74 11.32 3.73
C THR A 426 -8.60 10.64 4.47
N ILE A 427 -8.22 9.45 4.05
CA ILE A 427 -7.00 8.78 4.48
C ILE A 427 -6.01 8.87 3.33
N GLY A 428 -4.84 9.45 3.59
CA GLY A 428 -3.76 9.66 2.63
C GLY A 428 -3.14 8.35 2.16
N ASP A 429 -2.26 8.44 1.17
CA ASP A 429 -1.56 7.29 0.60
C ASP A 429 -0.62 6.65 1.65
N ASP A 430 -0.52 5.32 1.67
CA ASP A 430 0.31 4.52 2.57
C ASP A 430 0.07 4.74 4.08
N ALA A 431 -1.04 5.39 4.46
CA ALA A 431 -1.41 5.59 5.86
C ALA A 431 -2.01 4.33 6.49
N GLU A 432 -1.87 4.18 7.81
CA GLU A 432 -2.41 3.06 8.60
C GLU A 432 -3.37 3.61 9.66
N VAL A 433 -4.64 3.20 9.63
CA VAL A 433 -5.67 3.71 10.53
C VAL A 433 -6.41 2.55 11.19
N THR A 434 -6.39 2.50 12.52
CA THR A 434 -7.15 1.53 13.32
C THR A 434 -8.16 2.27 14.21
N ILE A 435 -9.43 1.84 14.16
CA ILE A 435 -10.50 2.44 14.95
C ILE A 435 -11.26 1.32 15.67
N ILE A 436 -11.25 1.37 17.01
CA ILE A 436 -11.89 0.40 17.89
C ILE A 436 -13.00 1.10 18.67
N ALA A 437 -14.21 0.55 18.63
CA ALA A 437 -15.32 1.00 19.45
C ALA A 437 -15.65 -0.11 20.44
N ASN A 438 -15.53 0.17 21.74
CA ASN A 438 -15.76 -0.81 22.81
C ASN A 438 -17.05 -0.53 23.59
N GLY A 439 -17.42 -1.49 24.43
CA GLY A 439 -18.57 -1.39 25.32
C GLY A 439 -19.86 -1.94 24.70
N THR A 440 -20.96 -1.71 25.41
CA THR A 440 -22.30 -2.27 25.09
C THR A 440 -23.40 -1.21 25.04
N GLY A 441 -23.18 -0.05 25.65
CA GLY A 441 -24.02 1.12 25.54
C GLY A 441 -23.96 1.73 24.15
N GLN A 442 -24.89 2.64 23.87
CA GLN A 442 -24.95 3.30 22.57
C GLN A 442 -23.84 4.36 22.46
N GLY A 443 -23.80 5.29 23.39
CA GLY A 443 -22.94 6.48 23.37
C GLY A 443 -23.12 7.35 22.13
N GLU A 444 -22.16 8.24 21.93
CA GLU A 444 -22.05 9.10 20.75
C GLU A 444 -21.77 8.32 19.45
N ALA A 445 -21.93 9.01 18.31
CA ALA A 445 -21.94 8.39 16.99
C ALA A 445 -22.90 7.18 16.89
N TRP A 446 -23.86 7.09 17.82
CA TRP A 446 -24.76 5.95 18.04
C TRP A 446 -24.03 4.60 18.08
N GLY A 447 -22.78 4.60 18.58
CA GLY A 447 -21.96 3.42 18.75
C GLY A 447 -21.19 2.96 17.52
N ALA A 448 -21.26 3.69 16.40
CA ALA A 448 -20.51 3.34 15.20
C ALA A 448 -19.03 3.74 15.31
N ASN A 449 -18.11 2.99 14.70
CA ASN A 449 -16.73 3.47 14.56
C ASN A 449 -16.73 4.81 13.83
N ILE A 450 -17.50 4.90 12.74
CA ILE A 450 -17.63 6.11 11.94
C ILE A 450 -19.11 6.40 11.68
N PHE A 451 -19.57 7.57 12.11
CA PHE A 451 -20.92 8.04 11.87
C PHE A 451 -20.96 9.35 11.09
N PHE A 452 -21.62 9.33 9.93
CA PHE A 452 -21.89 10.51 9.13
C PHE A 452 -23.38 10.83 9.09
N ARG A 453 -23.75 12.07 9.42
CA ARG A 453 -25.16 12.49 9.42
C ARG A 453 -25.69 12.93 8.05
N TYR A 454 -24.83 13.34 7.11
CA TYR A 454 -25.21 13.98 5.84
C TYR A 454 -24.75 13.21 4.59
N SER A 455 -24.14 13.88 3.59
CA SER A 455 -23.69 13.24 2.34
C SER A 455 -22.18 13.07 2.35
N PRO A 456 -21.64 12.02 3.01
CA PRO A 456 -20.21 11.91 3.21
C PRO A 456 -19.47 11.36 2.00
N ILE A 457 -18.18 11.69 1.93
CA ILE A 457 -17.21 10.98 1.11
C ILE A 457 -16.15 10.39 2.04
N LEU A 458 -16.01 9.07 2.00
CA LEU A 458 -14.91 8.35 2.63
C LEU A 458 -13.94 7.91 1.53
N THR A 459 -12.68 8.31 1.64
CA THR A 459 -11.61 7.90 0.72
C THR A 459 -10.47 7.25 1.48
N VAL A 460 -10.10 6.04 1.09
CA VAL A 460 -8.90 5.34 1.56
C VAL A 460 -7.84 5.42 0.47
N GLY A 461 -6.74 6.12 0.77
CA GLY A 461 -5.62 6.43 -0.13
C GLY A 461 -4.91 5.19 -0.68
N LYS A 462 -4.07 5.36 -1.69
CA LYS A 462 -3.35 4.25 -2.33
C LYS A 462 -2.46 3.54 -1.32
N GLY A 463 -2.45 2.21 -1.32
CA GLY A 463 -1.66 1.41 -0.36
C GLY A 463 -2.07 1.56 1.12
N ALA A 464 -3.02 2.45 1.44
CA ALA A 464 -3.41 2.73 2.82
C ALA A 464 -4.32 1.66 3.40
N THR A 465 -4.33 1.55 4.73
CA THR A 465 -5.13 0.58 5.49
C THR A 465 -6.10 1.28 6.45
N LEU A 466 -7.34 0.80 6.49
CA LEU A 466 -8.36 1.19 7.45
C LEU A 466 -8.96 -0.05 8.10
N ASP A 467 -8.68 -0.26 9.37
CA ASP A 467 -9.15 -1.40 10.15
C ASP A 467 -10.18 -0.94 11.19
N LEU A 468 -11.39 -1.50 11.12
CA LEU A 468 -12.52 -1.15 11.97
C LEU A 468 -12.95 -2.34 12.84
N ALA A 469 -13.02 -2.13 14.14
CA ALA A 469 -13.59 -3.04 15.12
C ALA A 469 -14.83 -2.40 15.78
N PRO A 470 -16.04 -2.59 15.21
CA PRO A 470 -17.29 -2.12 15.81
C PRO A 470 -17.75 -2.96 17.01
N LYS A 471 -18.49 -2.32 17.90
CA LYS A 471 -19.23 -2.97 19.01
C LYS A 471 -20.21 -4.03 18.51
N SER A 472 -20.59 -4.92 19.43
CA SER A 472 -21.72 -5.82 19.22
C SER A 472 -22.98 -5.01 18.87
N ASN A 473 -23.76 -5.45 17.89
CA ASN A 473 -24.98 -4.79 17.44
C ASN A 473 -24.87 -3.34 16.91
N SER A 474 -23.67 -2.79 16.79
CA SER A 474 -23.43 -1.46 16.21
C SER A 474 -22.90 -1.54 14.76
N PRO A 475 -23.02 -0.44 13.99
CA PRO A 475 -22.40 -0.33 12.68
C PRO A 475 -20.88 -0.13 12.79
N ALA A 476 -20.13 -0.55 11.77
CA ALA A 476 -18.78 -0.01 11.56
C ALA A 476 -18.87 1.38 10.93
N ILE A 477 -19.66 1.48 9.86
CA ILE A 477 -19.86 2.72 9.12
C ILE A 477 -21.36 2.95 8.99
N SER A 478 -21.85 4.02 9.60
CA SER A 478 -23.21 4.51 9.36
C SER A 478 -23.17 5.86 8.68
N THR A 479 -23.89 5.98 7.57
CA THR A 479 -23.96 7.21 6.76
C THR A 479 -25.36 7.81 6.73
N SER A 480 -26.28 7.32 7.56
CA SER A 480 -27.68 7.69 7.52
C SER A 480 -28.09 8.49 8.76
N GLY A 481 -28.70 9.66 8.56
CA GLY A 481 -29.23 10.52 9.61
C GLY A 481 -30.71 10.88 9.44
N LEU A 482 -31.27 11.61 10.42
CA LEU A 482 -32.69 12.02 10.50
C LEU A 482 -33.15 13.06 9.43
N LEU A 483 -32.43 13.26 8.32
CA LEU A 483 -32.67 14.34 7.36
C LEU A 483 -32.89 13.83 5.92
N PRO A 484 -33.70 14.51 5.09
CA PRO A 484 -34.10 13.98 3.79
C PRO A 484 -33.01 14.04 2.71
N ALA A 485 -32.89 12.93 1.97
CA ALA A 485 -32.07 12.66 0.77
C ALA A 485 -30.56 12.93 0.88
N GLN A 486 -29.78 11.86 1.04
CA GLN A 486 -28.32 11.89 1.18
C GLN A 486 -27.67 10.85 0.26
N THR A 487 -26.57 11.20 -0.37
CA THR A 487 -25.79 10.29 -1.23
C THR A 487 -24.37 10.19 -0.67
N THR A 488 -23.73 9.04 -0.82
CA THR A 488 -22.37 8.83 -0.33
C THR A 488 -21.49 8.10 -1.33
N GLN A 489 -20.18 8.30 -1.21
CA GLN A 489 -19.17 7.53 -1.91
C GLN A 489 -18.16 7.00 -0.89
N ILE A 490 -17.97 5.68 -0.89
CA ILE A 490 -16.85 5.02 -0.24
C ILE A 490 -15.88 4.60 -1.34
N ASN A 491 -14.69 5.19 -1.36
CA ASN A 491 -13.68 4.98 -2.40
C ASN A 491 -12.43 4.33 -1.79
N LEU A 492 -12.13 3.11 -2.21
CA LEU A 492 -10.89 2.42 -1.90
C LEU A 492 -9.96 2.56 -3.11
N LEU A 493 -8.94 3.41 -3.00
CA LEU A 493 -7.97 3.67 -4.08
C LEU A 493 -7.03 2.48 -4.32
N GLU A 494 -6.12 2.59 -5.28
CA GLU A 494 -5.28 1.47 -5.75
C GLU A 494 -4.53 0.79 -4.60
N GLU A 495 -4.58 -0.54 -4.53
CA GLU A 495 -3.90 -1.35 -3.50
C GLU A 495 -4.27 -1.02 -2.04
N SER A 496 -5.31 -0.20 -1.80
CA SER A 496 -5.78 0.14 -0.46
C SER A 496 -6.59 -0.98 0.19
N THR A 497 -6.70 -0.97 1.52
CA THR A 497 -7.41 -2.02 2.26
C THR A 497 -8.36 -1.44 3.31
N LEU A 498 -9.61 -1.90 3.32
CA LEU A 498 -10.58 -1.70 4.38
C LEU A 498 -10.97 -3.05 4.98
N LYS A 499 -10.66 -3.27 6.26
CA LYS A 499 -11.09 -4.47 7.01
C LYS A 499 -12.09 -4.10 8.09
N ILE A 500 -13.10 -4.94 8.24
CA ILE A 500 -14.09 -4.82 9.29
C ILE A 500 -14.27 -6.18 9.95
N PHE A 501 -13.97 -6.26 11.23
CA PHE A 501 -14.26 -7.43 12.04
C PHE A 501 -15.39 -7.11 13.02
N ASN A 502 -16.50 -7.84 12.93
CA ASN A 502 -17.63 -7.67 13.84
C ASN A 502 -18.08 -9.00 14.44
N SER A 503 -18.00 -9.08 15.76
CA SER A 503 -18.48 -10.24 16.54
C SER A 503 -19.76 -9.90 17.30
N GLY A 504 -20.61 -10.91 17.51
CA GLY A 504 -21.66 -10.88 18.54
C GLY A 504 -22.89 -10.03 18.21
N ARG A 505 -23.15 -9.71 16.93
CA ARG A 505 -24.39 -9.03 16.55
C ARG A 505 -25.56 -10.01 16.58
N THR A 506 -26.51 -9.79 17.45
CA THR A 506 -27.70 -10.62 17.69
C THR A 506 -29.02 -9.88 17.44
N SER A 507 -28.96 -8.65 16.91
CA SER A 507 -30.10 -7.79 16.66
C SER A 507 -31.10 -8.38 15.67
N HIS A 508 -32.38 -8.37 16.05
CA HIS A 508 -33.52 -8.72 15.18
C HIS A 508 -34.07 -7.51 14.42
N SER A 509 -33.27 -6.44 14.34
CA SER A 509 -33.60 -5.23 13.59
C SER A 509 -32.69 -5.11 12.38
N ASN A 510 -33.25 -4.57 11.31
CA ASN A 510 -32.53 -4.24 10.09
C ASN A 510 -32.76 -2.76 9.79
N ASN A 511 -31.81 -1.94 10.24
CA ASN A 511 -31.87 -0.50 10.14
C ASN A 511 -30.45 0.09 10.18
N ASP A 512 -30.37 1.40 10.02
CA ASP A 512 -29.10 2.13 9.93
C ASP A 512 -28.21 2.07 11.18
N TRP A 513 -28.78 1.62 12.31
CA TRP A 513 -28.10 1.49 13.59
C TRP A 513 -27.57 0.09 13.86
N THR A 514 -27.84 -0.87 12.96
CA THR A 514 -27.57 -2.30 13.23
C THR A 514 -26.85 -3.01 12.08
N ASN A 515 -26.97 -2.52 10.85
CA ASN A 515 -26.19 -3.02 9.71
C ASN A 515 -24.70 -2.66 9.85
N ILE A 516 -23.76 -3.49 9.35
CA ILE A 516 -22.31 -3.19 9.46
C ILE A 516 -21.98 -1.90 8.71
N ILE A 517 -22.38 -1.85 7.45
CA ILE A 517 -22.30 -0.66 6.60
C ILE A 517 -23.73 -0.28 6.23
N SER A 518 -24.21 0.85 6.73
CA SER A 518 -25.49 1.41 6.29
C SER A 518 -25.30 2.65 5.44
N MET A 519 -25.86 2.61 4.25
CA MET A 519 -25.83 3.69 3.26
C MET A 519 -27.02 4.64 3.47
N PRO A 520 -26.96 5.89 3.01
CA PRO A 520 -28.06 6.83 3.17
C PRO A 520 -29.18 6.54 2.16
N PRO A 521 -30.40 7.05 2.40
CA PRO A 521 -31.58 6.76 1.57
C PRO A 521 -31.65 7.54 0.25
N GLY A 522 -30.66 8.37 -0.11
CA GLY A 522 -30.65 9.03 -1.41
C GLY A 522 -30.17 8.10 -2.54
N PRO A 523 -30.57 8.39 -3.80
CA PRO A 523 -30.07 7.63 -4.94
C PRO A 523 -28.61 7.97 -5.24
N GLY A 524 -27.87 7.01 -5.79
CA GLY A 524 -26.51 7.21 -6.30
C GLY A 524 -25.40 6.93 -5.29
N SER A 525 -25.72 6.44 -4.09
CA SER A 525 -24.73 5.97 -3.14
C SER A 525 -23.89 4.84 -3.75
N SER A 526 -22.59 4.83 -3.46
CA SER A 526 -21.67 3.90 -4.13
C SER A 526 -20.49 3.45 -3.27
N ILE A 527 -20.01 2.24 -3.56
CA ILE A 527 -18.73 1.69 -3.09
C ILE A 527 -17.88 1.40 -4.33
N HIS A 528 -16.69 1.95 -4.39
CA HIS A 528 -15.73 1.72 -5.47
C HIS A 528 -14.45 1.09 -4.91
N LEU A 529 -14.14 -0.11 -5.38
CA LEU A 529 -12.84 -0.74 -5.18
C LEU A 529 -12.03 -0.54 -6.46
N ARG A 530 -10.98 0.28 -6.38
CA ARG A 530 -10.00 0.49 -7.46
C ARG A 530 -9.06 -0.70 -7.58
N LYS A 531 -8.14 -0.60 -8.54
CA LYS A 531 -7.25 -1.69 -8.90
C LYS A 531 -6.49 -2.23 -7.68
N GLY A 532 -6.53 -3.54 -7.45
CA GLY A 532 -5.79 -4.19 -6.35
C GLY A 532 -6.35 -3.93 -4.94
N SER A 533 -7.37 -3.08 -4.77
CA SER A 533 -7.85 -2.72 -3.45
C SER A 533 -8.71 -3.81 -2.81
N THR A 534 -8.78 -3.82 -1.48
CA THR A 534 -9.43 -4.86 -0.69
C THR A 534 -10.51 -4.29 0.22
N LEU A 535 -11.72 -4.85 0.14
CA LEU A 535 -12.74 -4.71 1.19
C LEU A 535 -13.03 -6.08 1.78
N ALA A 536 -12.66 -6.28 3.04
CA ALA A 536 -12.87 -7.53 3.77
C ALA A 536 -13.77 -7.30 4.98
N ILE A 537 -14.87 -8.04 5.08
CA ILE A 537 -15.80 -7.98 6.21
C ILE A 537 -16.03 -9.39 6.75
N GLU A 538 -15.69 -9.58 8.02
CA GLU A 538 -15.93 -10.81 8.76
C GLU A 538 -16.94 -10.55 9.88
N ALA A 539 -18.12 -11.16 9.76
CA ALA A 539 -19.20 -11.05 10.72
C ALA A 539 -19.45 -12.41 11.38
N VAL A 540 -18.95 -12.58 12.61
CA VAL A 540 -19.01 -13.84 13.34
C VAL A 540 -19.94 -13.73 14.56
N ASN A 541 -20.38 -14.86 15.08
CA ASN A 541 -21.28 -14.95 16.23
C ASN A 541 -22.59 -14.16 16.03
N GLN A 542 -23.12 -14.16 14.79
CA GLN A 542 -24.28 -13.36 14.43
C GLN A 542 -25.61 -14.05 14.78
N LEU A 543 -25.58 -15.31 15.21
CA LEU A 543 -26.72 -16.13 15.64
C LEU A 543 -27.96 -15.99 14.73
N ARG A 544 -29.00 -15.28 15.21
CA ARG A 544 -30.26 -15.00 14.49
C ARG A 544 -30.43 -13.50 14.22
N SER A 545 -29.35 -12.80 13.88
CA SER A 545 -29.45 -11.40 13.50
C SER A 545 -30.13 -11.20 12.16
N ASP A 546 -31.06 -10.25 12.09
CA ASP A 546 -31.75 -9.84 10.87
C ASP A 546 -31.02 -8.73 10.09
N SER A 547 -29.99 -8.13 10.69
CA SER A 547 -29.24 -7.01 10.12
C SER A 547 -28.41 -7.47 8.93
N HIS A 548 -28.37 -6.70 7.85
CA HIS A 548 -27.50 -6.93 6.71
C HIS A 548 -26.06 -6.53 6.99
N ILE A 549 -25.13 -7.08 6.19
CA ILE A 549 -23.74 -6.63 6.23
C ILE A 549 -23.61 -5.26 5.55
N ILE A 550 -23.95 -5.17 4.26
CA ILE A 550 -24.04 -3.91 3.53
C ILE A 550 -25.48 -3.65 3.13
N TYR A 551 -26.01 -2.49 3.56
CA TYR A 551 -27.39 -2.10 3.28
C TYR A 551 -27.48 -0.77 2.55
N PHE A 552 -28.22 -0.77 1.44
CA PHE A 552 -28.65 0.41 0.72
C PHE A 552 -30.18 0.55 0.86
N PRO A 553 -30.68 1.52 1.66
CA PRO A 553 -32.12 1.69 1.87
C PRO A 553 -32.91 1.96 0.59
N VAL A 554 -32.27 2.58 -0.40
CA VAL A 554 -32.85 2.83 -1.72
C VAL A 554 -32.07 2.10 -2.80
N SER A 555 -31.17 2.80 -3.49
CA SER A 555 -30.45 2.25 -4.63
C SER A 555 -28.98 2.63 -4.56
N GLY A 556 -28.10 1.72 -4.94
CA GLY A 556 -26.69 2.01 -4.98
C GLY A 556 -25.90 1.15 -5.95
N HIS A 557 -24.62 1.47 -6.02
CA HIS A 557 -23.70 0.91 -6.99
C HIS A 557 -22.43 0.40 -6.29
N ILE A 558 -22.13 -0.88 -6.46
CA ILE A 558 -20.85 -1.45 -6.05
C ILE A 558 -20.06 -1.75 -7.32
N THR A 559 -18.85 -1.22 -7.42
CA THR A 559 -17.93 -1.51 -8.53
C THR A 559 -16.64 -2.06 -7.98
N ILE A 560 -16.24 -3.22 -8.49
CA ILE A 560 -15.02 -3.93 -8.13
C ILE A 560 -14.16 -3.99 -9.38
N ASP A 561 -13.11 -3.16 -9.42
CA ASP A 561 -12.21 -3.02 -10.55
C ASP A 561 -11.18 -4.17 -10.59
N LYS A 562 -10.31 -4.11 -11.61
CA LYS A 562 -9.31 -5.14 -11.91
C LYS A 562 -8.42 -5.44 -10.70
N ASP A 563 -8.11 -6.71 -10.46
CA ASP A 563 -7.24 -7.17 -9.38
C ASP A 563 -7.74 -6.85 -7.95
N ALA A 564 -8.93 -6.24 -7.78
CA ALA A 564 -9.47 -5.94 -6.45
C ALA A 564 -10.01 -7.19 -5.74
N THR A 565 -10.02 -7.16 -4.41
CA THR A 565 -10.56 -8.22 -3.54
C THR A 565 -11.79 -7.73 -2.78
N PHE A 566 -12.92 -8.46 -2.88
CA PHE A 566 -14.15 -8.16 -2.15
C PHE A 566 -14.66 -9.38 -1.41
N ASP A 567 -14.42 -9.40 -0.10
CA ASP A 567 -14.65 -10.55 0.75
C ASP A 567 -15.66 -10.22 1.85
N ILE A 568 -16.80 -10.92 1.86
CA ILE A 568 -17.80 -10.78 2.92
C ILE A 568 -18.20 -12.15 3.41
N ARG A 569 -18.10 -12.35 4.72
CA ARG A 569 -18.57 -13.58 5.37
C ARG A 569 -19.45 -13.28 6.56
N SER A 570 -20.48 -14.11 6.76
CA SER A 570 -21.40 -14.00 7.89
C SER A 570 -21.95 -15.35 8.33
N ASP A 571 -22.11 -15.59 9.62
CA ASP A 571 -22.70 -16.82 10.16
C ASP A 571 -24.18 -16.69 10.58
N SER A 572 -24.83 -15.55 10.31
CA SER A 572 -26.26 -15.35 10.64
C SER A 572 -27.19 -16.34 9.94
N ARG A 573 -28.20 -16.80 10.71
CA ARG A 573 -29.13 -17.88 10.34
C ARG A 573 -30.52 -17.45 9.88
N THR A 574 -30.78 -16.15 9.76
CA THR A 574 -32.15 -15.68 9.45
C THR A 574 -32.43 -15.56 7.95
N LEU A 575 -33.72 -15.63 7.61
CA LEU A 575 -34.20 -15.41 6.25
C LEU A 575 -34.20 -13.92 5.85
N ALA A 576 -34.17 -13.00 6.83
CA ALA A 576 -34.06 -11.58 6.57
C ALA A 576 -32.61 -11.18 6.23
N HIS A 577 -31.62 -11.84 6.83
CA HIS A 577 -30.21 -11.52 6.66
C HIS A 577 -29.66 -11.74 5.24
N SER A 578 -28.87 -10.78 4.75
CA SER A 578 -28.15 -10.84 3.47
C SER A 578 -26.81 -10.13 3.61
N LEU A 579 -25.84 -10.54 2.79
CA LEU A 579 -24.54 -9.89 2.76
C LEU A 579 -24.67 -8.51 2.10
N ILE A 580 -25.43 -8.41 1.01
CA ILE A 580 -25.66 -7.16 0.31
C ILE A 580 -27.16 -7.03 0.02
N SER A 581 -27.75 -5.93 0.47
CA SER A 581 -29.17 -5.67 0.32
C SER A 581 -29.44 -4.27 -0.20
N PHE A 582 -30.26 -4.19 -1.24
CA PHE A 582 -30.74 -2.94 -1.82
C PHE A 582 -32.26 -2.86 -1.67
N GLY A 583 -32.78 -1.69 -1.30
CA GLY A 583 -34.22 -1.46 -1.17
C GLY A 583 -34.96 -1.40 -2.52
N HIS A 584 -34.29 -1.01 -3.61
CA HIS A 584 -34.88 -0.84 -4.94
C HIS A 584 -34.07 -1.53 -6.06
N PHE A 585 -34.77 -1.89 -7.15
CA PHE A 585 -34.25 -2.69 -8.28
C PHE A 585 -33.30 -1.97 -9.24
N ASN A 586 -33.07 -0.66 -9.13
CA ASN A 586 -32.15 0.10 -9.98
C ASN A 586 -30.68 0.01 -9.53
N SER A 587 -30.39 -0.86 -8.58
CA SER A 587 -29.06 -1.06 -7.99
C SER A 587 -28.17 -1.97 -8.84
N THR A 588 -26.86 -1.80 -8.74
CA THR A 588 -25.88 -2.57 -9.53
C THR A 588 -24.73 -3.09 -8.69
N VAL A 589 -24.27 -4.29 -9.02
CA VAL A 589 -22.98 -4.84 -8.57
C VAL A 589 -22.19 -5.21 -9.81
N THR A 590 -21.04 -4.58 -10.00
CA THR A 590 -20.19 -4.76 -11.18
C THR A 590 -18.84 -5.33 -10.76
N ILE A 591 -18.48 -6.47 -11.30
CA ILE A 591 -17.21 -7.19 -11.06
C ILE A 591 -16.42 -7.19 -12.37
N ASN A 592 -15.27 -6.54 -12.39
CA ASN A 592 -14.46 -6.34 -13.59
C ASN A 592 -13.05 -6.92 -13.41
N ASP A 593 -12.79 -8.16 -13.86
CA ASP A 593 -11.44 -8.76 -13.79
C ASP A 593 -10.83 -8.70 -12.36
N ALA A 594 -11.68 -8.86 -11.35
CA ALA A 594 -11.31 -8.73 -9.94
C ALA A 594 -10.41 -9.90 -9.52
N ALA A 595 -9.45 -9.68 -8.61
CA ALA A 595 -8.62 -10.76 -8.09
C ALA A 595 -9.50 -11.85 -7.45
N ARG A 596 -10.44 -11.41 -6.61
CA ARG A 596 -11.32 -12.30 -5.87
C ARG A 596 -12.58 -11.58 -5.39
N VAL A 597 -13.73 -12.22 -5.52
CA VAL A 597 -14.96 -11.80 -4.82
C VAL A 597 -15.53 -13.01 -4.09
N ASN A 598 -15.46 -13.03 -2.76
CA ASN A 598 -15.99 -14.14 -1.96
C ASN A 598 -17.16 -13.65 -1.11
N LEU A 599 -18.35 -14.18 -1.41
CA LEU A 599 -19.57 -13.91 -0.67
C LEU A 599 -20.02 -15.21 -0.04
N GLU A 600 -19.92 -15.32 1.28
CA GLU A 600 -20.08 -16.59 1.98
C GLU A 600 -20.95 -16.47 3.22
N LYS A 601 -21.82 -17.46 3.42
CA LYS A 601 -22.44 -17.69 4.71
C LYS A 601 -21.75 -18.88 5.39
N ILE A 602 -21.30 -18.72 6.64
CA ILE A 602 -20.42 -19.71 7.29
C ILE A 602 -21.22 -20.79 8.06
N GLY A 603 -22.48 -20.54 8.44
CA GLY A 603 -23.31 -21.50 9.20
C GLY A 603 -23.97 -22.63 8.37
N PRO A 604 -24.26 -23.81 8.96
CA PRO A 604 -24.91 -24.92 8.26
C PRO A 604 -26.43 -24.70 8.05
N ASP A 605 -27.04 -23.86 8.90
CA ASP A 605 -28.46 -23.52 8.94
C ASP A 605 -28.70 -22.04 8.63
N THR A 606 -28.01 -21.48 7.64
CA THR A 606 -28.01 -20.03 7.34
C THR A 606 -29.35 -19.45 6.83
N GLY A 607 -30.42 -20.25 6.87
CA GLY A 607 -31.70 -19.93 6.24
C GLY A 607 -31.55 -19.87 4.71
N ASN A 608 -32.64 -20.05 3.97
CA ASN A 608 -32.62 -19.90 2.50
C ASN A 608 -32.57 -18.41 2.08
N SER A 609 -31.75 -17.59 2.74
CA SER A 609 -31.59 -16.17 2.43
C SER A 609 -30.55 -15.93 1.34
N SER A 610 -30.72 -14.84 0.61
CA SER A 610 -29.87 -14.43 -0.50
C SER A 610 -28.57 -13.79 -0.02
N LEU A 611 -27.49 -14.00 -0.78
CA LEU A 611 -26.24 -13.25 -0.61
C LEU A 611 -26.43 -11.80 -1.07
N ILE A 612 -27.05 -11.61 -2.24
CA ILE A 612 -27.34 -10.30 -2.86
C ILE A 612 -28.84 -10.17 -3.17
N ARG A 613 -29.46 -9.04 -2.80
CA ARG A 613 -30.88 -8.72 -3.09
C ARG A 613 -31.04 -7.56 -4.07
N ASN A 614 -32.06 -7.62 -4.93
CA ASN A 614 -32.54 -6.46 -5.72
C ASN A 614 -31.47 -5.74 -6.56
N ALA A 615 -30.52 -6.47 -7.14
CA ALA A 615 -29.42 -5.89 -7.89
C ALA A 615 -29.34 -6.43 -9.32
N ALA A 616 -28.87 -5.59 -10.25
CA ALA A 616 -28.31 -6.05 -11.51
C ALA A 616 -26.81 -6.37 -11.32
N ILE A 617 -26.46 -7.65 -11.43
CA ILE A 617 -25.10 -8.15 -11.28
C ILE A 617 -24.48 -8.24 -12.67
N THR A 618 -23.34 -7.58 -12.87
CA THR A 618 -22.53 -7.66 -14.09
C THR A 618 -21.17 -8.21 -13.72
N VAL A 619 -20.74 -9.28 -14.39
CA VAL A 619 -19.46 -9.93 -14.17
C VAL A 619 -18.74 -9.96 -15.52
N ASN A 620 -17.50 -9.49 -15.55
CA ASN A 620 -16.66 -9.49 -16.73
C ASN A 620 -15.35 -10.22 -16.43
N ASN A 621 -15.00 -11.18 -17.30
CA ASN A 621 -13.76 -11.97 -17.24
C ASN A 621 -13.49 -12.60 -15.87
N GLN A 622 -14.32 -13.56 -15.44
CA GLN A 622 -14.13 -14.27 -14.17
C GLN A 622 -14.38 -15.78 -14.30
N SER A 623 -13.73 -16.57 -13.45
CA SER A 623 -14.24 -17.90 -13.08
C SER A 623 -15.25 -17.75 -11.93
N ILE A 624 -16.29 -18.58 -11.92
CA ILE A 624 -17.36 -18.53 -10.92
C ILE A 624 -17.56 -19.91 -10.30
N LYS A 625 -17.40 -19.99 -8.98
CA LYS A 625 -17.71 -21.17 -8.18
C LYS A 625 -18.94 -20.91 -7.30
N ARG A 626 -19.82 -21.89 -7.21
CA ARG A 626 -21.12 -21.77 -6.53
C ARG A 626 -21.40 -22.98 -5.64
N TRP A 627 -21.82 -22.70 -4.41
CA TRP A 627 -22.29 -23.70 -3.45
C TRP A 627 -23.79 -23.55 -3.21
N ASN A 628 -24.54 -24.63 -3.40
CA ASN A 628 -25.96 -24.67 -3.09
C ASN A 628 -26.24 -24.35 -1.62
N LEU A 629 -27.47 -23.94 -1.31
CA LEU A 629 -27.85 -23.71 0.08
C LEU A 629 -27.65 -24.98 0.91
N ARG A 630 -27.09 -24.82 2.12
CA ARG A 630 -26.87 -25.91 3.09
C ARG A 630 -25.85 -26.95 2.62
N THR A 631 -25.01 -26.65 1.63
CA THR A 631 -23.83 -27.45 1.31
C THR A 631 -22.62 -26.81 2.01
N ARG A 632 -21.91 -27.61 2.82
CA ARG A 632 -20.63 -27.26 3.47
C ARG A 632 -19.45 -27.99 2.81
N ILE A 633 -19.65 -28.52 1.60
CA ILE A 633 -18.64 -29.34 0.94
C ILE A 633 -17.50 -28.42 0.51
N GLU A 634 -16.26 -28.83 0.79
CA GLU A 634 -15.04 -28.12 0.38
C GLU A 634 -15.07 -27.76 -1.11
N GLU A 635 -15.67 -28.63 -1.92
CA GLU A 635 -15.83 -28.47 -3.36
C GLU A 635 -17.12 -27.74 -3.76
N PRO A 636 -17.08 -26.89 -4.80
CA PRO A 636 -18.26 -26.24 -5.34
C PRO A 636 -19.24 -27.22 -5.97
N ASP A 637 -20.55 -26.92 -5.87
CA ASP A 637 -21.59 -27.66 -6.59
C ASP A 637 -21.56 -27.39 -8.10
N PHE A 638 -21.11 -26.19 -8.49
CA PHE A 638 -20.94 -25.77 -9.87
C PHE A 638 -19.71 -24.88 -9.99
N GLU A 639 -18.96 -25.09 -11.08
CA GLU A 639 -17.78 -24.32 -11.45
C GLU A 639 -17.90 -23.93 -12.91
N TRP A 640 -17.77 -22.63 -13.19
CA TRP A 640 -17.87 -22.06 -14.52
C TRP A 640 -16.62 -21.24 -14.81
N ASP A 641 -15.73 -21.83 -15.59
CA ASP A 641 -14.51 -21.16 -16.02
C ASP A 641 -14.71 -20.26 -17.23
N ASN A 642 -13.88 -19.22 -17.32
CA ASN A 642 -13.79 -18.33 -18.49
C ASN A 642 -15.14 -17.67 -18.86
N ILE A 643 -15.88 -17.19 -17.85
CA ILE A 643 -17.05 -16.34 -18.10
C ILE A 643 -16.55 -14.99 -18.61
N VAL A 644 -16.73 -14.76 -19.92
CA VAL A 644 -16.40 -13.48 -20.57
C VAL A 644 -17.34 -12.40 -20.06
N ARG A 645 -18.64 -12.71 -20.03
CA ARG A 645 -19.65 -11.80 -19.49
C ARG A 645 -20.83 -12.55 -18.90
N LEU A 646 -21.24 -12.16 -17.70
CA LEU A 646 -22.51 -12.54 -17.11
C LEU A 646 -23.27 -11.28 -16.70
N PHE A 647 -24.54 -11.22 -17.07
CA PHE A 647 -25.47 -10.23 -16.57
C PHE A 647 -26.67 -10.95 -15.96
N ALA A 648 -27.03 -10.63 -14.72
CA ALA A 648 -28.20 -11.19 -14.05
C ALA A 648 -28.87 -10.15 -13.16
N ARG A 649 -30.15 -9.86 -13.40
CA ARG A 649 -30.97 -9.04 -12.49
C ARG A 649 -31.67 -9.94 -11.49
N VAL A 650 -31.23 -9.90 -10.24
CA VAL A 650 -31.79 -10.70 -9.14
C VAL A 650 -32.85 -9.93 -8.36
N ASN A 651 -33.90 -10.63 -7.94
CA ASN A 651 -34.96 -10.09 -7.08
C ASN A 651 -34.59 -10.13 -5.59
N ASP A 652 -35.55 -9.83 -4.70
CA ASP A 652 -35.37 -9.88 -3.23
C ASP A 652 -34.94 -11.28 -2.74
N ALA A 653 -35.42 -12.33 -3.41
CA ALA A 653 -35.02 -13.70 -3.09
C ALA A 653 -33.63 -14.07 -3.64
N GLY A 654 -32.92 -13.18 -4.35
CA GLY A 654 -31.62 -13.46 -4.97
C GLY A 654 -31.68 -14.31 -6.24
N VAL A 655 -32.86 -14.40 -6.88
CA VAL A 655 -33.08 -15.24 -8.07
C VAL A 655 -33.37 -14.36 -9.29
N PRO A 656 -32.74 -14.60 -10.44
CA PRO A 656 -33.09 -13.90 -11.68
C PRO A 656 -34.37 -14.45 -12.32
N ASN A 657 -35.17 -13.59 -12.97
CA ASN A 657 -36.30 -14.07 -13.76
C ASN A 657 -35.82 -14.62 -15.12
N ARG A 658 -36.64 -15.47 -15.73
CA ARG A 658 -36.39 -16.00 -17.08
C ARG A 658 -36.48 -14.86 -18.12
N GLY A 659 -35.32 -14.38 -18.59
CA GLY A 659 -35.17 -13.22 -19.49
C GLY A 659 -34.36 -12.07 -18.90
N ASP A 660 -34.09 -12.11 -17.60
CA ASP A 660 -33.29 -11.14 -16.84
C ASP A 660 -31.84 -11.63 -16.61
N ILE A 661 -31.44 -12.70 -17.30
CA ILE A 661 -30.10 -13.29 -17.25
C ILE A 661 -29.57 -13.53 -18.67
N SER A 662 -28.29 -13.23 -18.87
CA SER A 662 -27.53 -13.57 -20.07
C SER A 662 -26.10 -13.94 -19.67
N VAL A 663 -25.57 -14.99 -20.27
CA VAL A 663 -24.19 -15.44 -20.07
C VAL A 663 -23.53 -15.53 -21.44
N SER A 664 -22.26 -15.15 -21.49
CA SER A 664 -21.36 -15.41 -22.60
C SER A 664 -20.11 -16.06 -22.03
N ALA A 665 -19.83 -17.27 -22.50
CA ALA A 665 -18.62 -18.02 -22.17
C ALA A 665 -18.05 -18.63 -23.46
N LEU A 666 -16.79 -19.05 -23.41
CA LEU A 666 -16.14 -19.64 -24.59
C LEU A 666 -16.51 -21.11 -24.79
N ASP A 667 -16.88 -21.81 -23.72
CA ASP A 667 -17.48 -23.13 -23.81
C ASP A 667 -19.01 -22.99 -23.80
N PRO A 668 -19.71 -23.37 -24.88
CA PRO A 668 -21.17 -23.33 -24.95
C PRO A 668 -21.89 -24.17 -23.88
N THR A 669 -21.22 -25.19 -23.34
CA THR A 669 -21.73 -26.03 -22.25
C THR A 669 -21.72 -25.26 -20.93
N ILE A 670 -20.61 -24.59 -20.63
CA ILE A 670 -20.49 -23.70 -19.47
C ILE A 670 -21.48 -22.56 -19.60
N GLU A 671 -21.61 -21.94 -20.78
CA GLU A 671 -22.58 -20.87 -21.04
C GLU A 671 -24.01 -21.32 -20.74
N ALA A 672 -24.42 -22.48 -21.28
CA ALA A 672 -25.76 -23.01 -21.09
C ALA A 672 -26.05 -23.41 -19.63
N GLU A 673 -25.07 -23.99 -18.93
CA GLU A 673 -25.23 -24.38 -17.53
C GLU A 673 -25.29 -23.16 -16.60
N ALA A 674 -24.37 -22.21 -16.76
CA ALA A 674 -24.36 -20.97 -15.99
C ALA A 674 -25.66 -20.17 -16.20
N LEU A 675 -26.18 -20.12 -17.44
CA LEU A 675 -27.45 -19.47 -17.76
C LEU A 675 -28.66 -20.10 -17.03
N ASP A 676 -28.66 -21.43 -16.86
CA ASP A 676 -29.74 -22.16 -16.18
C ASP A 676 -29.60 -22.13 -14.65
N ARG A 677 -28.37 -22.10 -14.13
CA ARG A 677 -28.05 -22.41 -12.72
C ARG A 677 -27.60 -21.22 -11.88
N PHE A 678 -27.20 -20.09 -12.49
CA PHE A 678 -26.73 -18.93 -11.72
C PHE A 678 -27.83 -18.33 -10.85
N SER A 679 -27.51 -18.10 -9.57
CA SER A 679 -28.37 -17.40 -8.61
C SER A 679 -27.54 -16.88 -7.44
N ALA A 680 -27.93 -15.74 -6.88
CA ALA A 680 -27.39 -15.22 -5.62
C ALA A 680 -28.07 -15.81 -4.37
N ARG A 681 -29.02 -16.74 -4.54
CA ARG A 681 -29.70 -17.45 -3.45
C ARG A 681 -28.99 -18.76 -3.12
N VAL A 682 -27.81 -18.65 -2.55
CA VAL A 682 -26.84 -19.73 -2.38
C VAL A 682 -26.05 -19.56 -1.09
N GLN A 683 -25.31 -20.60 -0.69
CA GLN A 683 -24.46 -20.54 0.49
C GLN A 683 -23.23 -19.68 0.24
N ARG A 684 -22.61 -19.85 -0.93
CA ARG A 684 -21.38 -19.16 -1.31
C ARG A 684 -21.35 -18.88 -2.81
N LEU A 685 -20.87 -17.69 -3.16
CA LEU A 685 -20.38 -17.35 -4.49
C LEU A 685 -18.93 -16.92 -4.37
N LEU A 686 -18.07 -17.55 -5.15
CA LEU A 686 -16.67 -17.19 -5.27
C LEU A 686 -16.41 -16.86 -6.73
N PHE A 687 -16.00 -15.62 -6.99
CA PHE A 687 -15.50 -15.18 -8.28
C PHE A 687 -13.99 -15.09 -8.17
N GLU A 688 -13.28 -15.71 -9.09
CA GLU A 688 -11.82 -15.74 -9.10
C GLU A 688 -11.30 -15.21 -10.41
N LYS A 689 -10.19 -14.49 -10.31
CA LYS A 689 -9.46 -14.04 -11.48
C LYS A 689 -9.10 -15.23 -12.35
N ILE A 690 -9.39 -15.08 -13.63
CA ILE A 690 -8.91 -16.00 -14.64
C ILE A 690 -7.38 -15.83 -14.70
N SER A 691 -6.63 -16.88 -14.34
CA SER A 691 -5.16 -16.84 -14.36
C SER A 691 -4.66 -16.40 -15.73
N PRO A 692 -3.76 -15.40 -15.83
CA PRO A 692 -3.22 -14.97 -17.12
C PRO A 692 -2.55 -16.16 -17.81
N ILE A 693 -2.57 -16.16 -19.14
CA ILE A 693 -1.69 -17.04 -19.91
C ILE A 693 -0.32 -16.36 -19.96
N GLU A 694 0.76 -17.11 -19.83
CA GLU A 694 2.12 -16.59 -19.99
C GLU A 694 2.75 -17.17 -21.25
N VAL A 695 3.58 -16.38 -21.95
CA VAL A 695 4.43 -16.89 -23.02
C VAL A 695 5.87 -16.42 -22.89
N THR A 696 6.79 -17.36 -23.08
CA THR A 696 8.22 -17.09 -23.21
C THR A 696 8.72 -17.53 -24.59
N LEU A 697 9.78 -16.88 -25.06
CA LEU A 697 10.50 -17.25 -26.28
C LEU A 697 11.96 -17.55 -25.93
N ASP A 698 12.49 -18.63 -26.49
CA ASP A 698 13.91 -18.95 -26.38
C ASP A 698 14.76 -18.00 -27.25
N PRO A 699 16.03 -17.75 -26.86
CA PRO A 699 16.97 -16.94 -27.64
C PRO A 699 17.10 -17.39 -29.10
N LEU A 700 17.03 -16.42 -30.03
CA LEU A 700 17.23 -16.63 -31.46
C LEU A 700 18.61 -16.11 -31.92
N SER A 701 19.16 -16.74 -32.95
CA SER A 701 20.52 -16.46 -33.43
C SER A 701 20.57 -16.16 -34.92
N ASN A 702 21.50 -15.30 -35.35
CA ASN A 702 21.82 -15.09 -36.75
C ASN A 702 22.91 -16.05 -37.29
N ASN A 703 23.43 -16.93 -36.44
CA ASN A 703 24.45 -17.89 -36.80
C ASN A 703 23.82 -19.13 -37.47
N ARG A 704 23.95 -19.20 -38.80
CA ARG A 704 23.46 -20.30 -39.67
C ARG A 704 23.86 -21.72 -39.23
N SER A 705 24.83 -21.89 -38.35
CA SER A 705 25.20 -23.21 -37.82
C SER A 705 24.34 -23.68 -36.64
N GLN A 706 23.53 -22.80 -36.07
CA GLN A 706 22.74 -23.06 -34.88
C GLN A 706 21.27 -23.33 -35.23
N ARG A 707 20.62 -24.23 -34.49
CA ARG A 707 19.20 -24.58 -34.75
C ARG A 707 18.26 -23.40 -34.53
N ASN A 708 18.52 -22.58 -33.51
CA ASN A 708 17.76 -21.37 -33.19
C ASN A 708 17.99 -20.21 -34.18
N SER A 709 18.72 -20.43 -35.29
CA SER A 709 18.66 -19.54 -36.45
C SER A 709 17.55 -19.91 -37.45
N TYR A 710 16.86 -21.04 -37.22
CA TYR A 710 15.81 -21.55 -38.11
C TYR A 710 14.51 -21.97 -37.40
N THR A 711 14.53 -22.15 -36.09
CA THR A 711 13.41 -22.68 -35.32
C THR A 711 13.05 -21.70 -34.21
N ILE A 712 11.76 -21.38 -34.09
CA ILE A 712 11.21 -20.64 -32.94
C ILE A 712 10.77 -21.66 -31.89
N THR A 713 11.24 -21.52 -30.66
CA THR A 713 10.84 -22.34 -29.51
C THR A 713 10.50 -21.46 -28.31
N GLY A 714 9.73 -22.01 -27.38
CA GLY A 714 9.33 -21.33 -26.15
C GLY A 714 8.33 -22.16 -25.36
N GLU A 715 7.83 -21.57 -24.28
CA GLU A 715 6.89 -22.19 -23.36
C GLU A 715 5.67 -21.29 -23.13
N THR A 716 4.50 -21.91 -22.95
CA THR A 716 3.24 -21.26 -22.60
C THR A 716 2.30 -22.29 -21.93
N ASP A 717 1.09 -21.89 -21.55
CA ASP A 717 0.10 -22.81 -20.98
C ASP A 717 -0.18 -24.01 -21.92
N PRO A 718 -0.27 -25.25 -21.38
CA PRO A 718 -0.56 -26.43 -22.17
C PRO A 718 -1.82 -26.29 -23.04
N GLY A 719 -1.70 -26.61 -24.32
CA GLY A 719 -2.79 -26.52 -25.30
C GLY A 719 -3.11 -25.12 -25.79
N ALA A 720 -2.35 -24.07 -25.42
CA ALA A 720 -2.50 -22.74 -25.98
C ALA A 720 -2.15 -22.69 -27.47
N TYR A 721 -2.82 -21.84 -28.22
CA TYR A 721 -2.53 -21.57 -29.62
C TYR A 721 -1.53 -20.41 -29.73
N VAL A 722 -0.49 -20.56 -30.56
CA VAL A 722 0.56 -19.55 -30.72
C VAL A 722 0.63 -19.08 -32.17
N ARG A 723 0.65 -17.76 -32.35
CA ARG A 723 0.79 -17.09 -33.64
C ARG A 723 2.06 -16.24 -33.64
N PHE A 724 2.90 -16.42 -34.65
CA PHE A 724 4.15 -15.69 -34.78
C PHE A 724 4.04 -14.55 -35.79
N SER A 725 4.75 -13.46 -35.51
CA SER A 725 5.05 -12.39 -36.47
C SER A 725 6.53 -12.02 -36.38
N ARG A 726 7.07 -11.46 -37.45
CA ARG A 726 8.47 -11.00 -37.55
C ARG A 726 8.55 -9.81 -38.50
N ASP A 727 9.72 -9.16 -38.58
CA ASP A 727 9.94 -8.02 -39.49
C ASP A 727 9.83 -8.38 -40.98
N PHE A 728 10.17 -9.64 -41.32
CA PHE A 728 10.02 -10.19 -42.67
C PHE A 728 8.74 -11.03 -42.82
N SER A 729 8.48 -11.56 -44.02
CA SER A 729 7.30 -12.39 -44.26
C SER A 729 7.29 -13.63 -43.38
N MET A 730 6.16 -13.87 -42.70
CA MET A 730 5.84 -15.15 -42.06
C MET A 730 5.02 -16.05 -42.98
N PRO A 731 5.20 -17.37 -42.92
CA PRO A 731 4.24 -18.32 -43.46
C PRO A 731 2.84 -18.08 -42.87
N GLU A 732 1.79 -18.31 -43.67
CA GLU A 732 0.41 -18.19 -43.22
C GLU A 732 0.10 -19.23 -42.12
N PRO A 733 -0.66 -18.85 -41.07
CA PRO A 733 -1.07 -19.77 -40.02
C PRO A 733 -2.03 -20.85 -40.55
N VAL A 734 -2.00 -22.05 -39.97
CA VAL A 734 -2.72 -23.24 -40.48
C VAL A 734 -3.65 -23.91 -39.46
N ILE A 735 -3.66 -23.45 -38.21
CA ILE A 735 -4.53 -23.98 -37.14
C ILE A 735 -5.69 -23.01 -36.92
N GLY A 736 -6.90 -23.38 -37.32
CA GLY A 736 -8.09 -22.54 -37.16
C GLY A 736 -9.22 -22.89 -38.15
N PRO A 737 -10.27 -22.04 -38.24
CA PRO A 737 -10.50 -20.86 -37.39
C PRO A 737 -10.87 -21.26 -35.96
N ILE A 738 -10.25 -20.63 -34.95
CA ILE A 738 -10.58 -20.78 -33.53
C ILE A 738 -11.43 -19.58 -33.11
N GLU A 739 -12.58 -19.82 -32.46
CA GLU A 739 -13.42 -18.75 -31.91
C GLU A 739 -12.73 -18.10 -30.72
N THR A 740 -12.47 -16.79 -30.83
CA THR A 740 -11.72 -16.03 -29.82
C THR A 740 -12.61 -15.16 -28.92
N GLY A 741 -13.93 -15.27 -29.09
CA GLY A 741 -14.95 -14.53 -28.36
C GLY A 741 -15.75 -13.57 -29.25
N GLY A 742 -17.02 -13.34 -28.92
CA GLY A 742 -17.86 -12.36 -29.62
C GLY A 742 -18.19 -12.68 -31.09
N GLY A 743 -17.95 -13.92 -31.54
CA GLY A 743 -18.09 -14.34 -32.94
C GLY A 743 -16.85 -14.08 -33.81
N ASP A 744 -15.76 -13.58 -33.25
CA ASP A 744 -14.49 -13.42 -33.95
C ASP A 744 -13.73 -14.76 -34.02
N THR A 745 -13.00 -14.97 -35.12
CA THR A 745 -12.18 -16.17 -35.30
C THR A 745 -10.78 -15.86 -35.78
N GLU A 746 -9.79 -16.57 -35.26
CA GLU A 746 -8.37 -16.42 -35.63
C GLU A 746 -7.71 -17.73 -36.05
N TRP A 747 -6.58 -17.61 -36.75
CA TRP A 747 -5.72 -18.70 -37.18
C TRP A 747 -4.34 -18.58 -36.52
N PHE A 748 -3.76 -19.71 -36.15
CA PHE A 748 -2.50 -19.83 -35.41
C PHE A 748 -1.49 -20.73 -36.12
N HIS A 749 -0.21 -20.58 -35.79
CA HIS A 749 0.88 -21.34 -36.40
C HIS A 749 1.07 -22.70 -35.71
N VAL A 750 1.06 -22.70 -34.37
CA VAL A 750 1.29 -23.90 -33.57
C VAL A 750 0.34 -23.96 -32.37
N ASN A 751 0.25 -25.13 -31.76
CA ASN A 751 -0.43 -25.36 -30.49
C ASN A 751 0.59 -25.93 -29.49
N ALA A 752 0.60 -25.42 -28.27
CA ALA A 752 1.51 -25.82 -27.21
C ALA A 752 1.22 -27.26 -26.78
N ARG A 753 2.28 -28.01 -26.49
CA ARG A 753 2.21 -29.40 -26.06
C ARG A 753 1.68 -29.50 -24.63
N VAL A 754 1.51 -30.74 -24.16
CA VAL A 754 1.03 -31.04 -22.79
C VAL A 754 2.00 -30.54 -21.71
N ASP A 755 3.28 -30.41 -22.04
CA ASP A 755 4.32 -29.84 -21.16
C ASP A 755 4.45 -28.31 -21.31
N GLY A 756 3.58 -27.66 -22.09
CA GLY A 756 3.62 -26.21 -22.35
C GLY A 756 4.59 -25.77 -23.44
N THR A 757 5.46 -26.66 -23.93
CA THR A 757 6.43 -26.30 -24.96
C THR A 757 5.79 -26.15 -26.34
N PHE A 758 6.29 -25.22 -27.15
CA PHE A 758 5.94 -25.13 -28.57
C PHE A 758 7.20 -25.02 -29.44
N GLU A 759 7.06 -25.42 -30.71
CA GLU A 759 8.14 -25.37 -31.68
C GLU A 759 7.58 -25.06 -33.07
N PHE A 760 8.17 -24.09 -33.75
CA PHE A 760 7.87 -23.76 -35.14
C PHE A 760 9.15 -23.70 -35.97
N ASP A 761 9.39 -24.77 -36.74
CA ASP A 761 10.53 -24.88 -37.65
C ASP A 761 10.24 -24.13 -38.95
N LEU A 762 11.01 -23.06 -39.23
CA LEU A 762 10.88 -22.28 -40.45
C LEU A 762 11.73 -22.85 -41.60
N SER A 763 12.67 -23.77 -41.34
CA SER A 763 13.53 -24.37 -42.38
C SER A 763 12.76 -25.20 -43.41
N GLN A 764 11.50 -25.55 -43.10
CA GLN A 764 10.60 -26.26 -44.00
C GLN A 764 10.01 -25.37 -45.11
N PHE A 765 10.18 -24.04 -45.06
CA PHE A 765 9.63 -23.10 -46.04
C PHE A 765 10.72 -22.61 -46.98
N ASP A 766 10.55 -22.83 -48.28
CA ASP A 766 11.57 -22.53 -49.32
C ASP A 766 12.00 -21.05 -49.37
N ASP A 767 11.14 -20.14 -48.93
CA ASP A 767 11.39 -18.69 -48.93
C ASP A 767 12.12 -18.19 -47.66
N PHE A 768 12.40 -19.08 -46.71
CA PHE A 768 13.10 -18.75 -45.47
C PHE A 768 14.54 -19.29 -45.48
N ASP A 769 15.51 -18.38 -45.31
CA ASP A 769 16.93 -18.74 -45.12
C ASP A 769 17.21 -18.92 -43.62
N TYR A 770 17.45 -17.85 -42.85
CA TYR A 770 17.71 -17.86 -41.40
C TYR A 770 17.31 -16.50 -40.78
N PHE A 771 17.27 -16.41 -39.44
CA PHE A 771 17.04 -15.14 -38.74
C PHE A 771 18.18 -14.14 -38.95
N ARG A 772 17.84 -12.85 -39.15
CA ARG A 772 18.85 -11.80 -39.34
C ARG A 772 19.16 -11.14 -38.00
N GLY A 773 20.40 -10.72 -37.79
CA GLY A 773 20.76 -9.98 -36.58
C GLY A 773 19.92 -8.70 -36.45
N GLN A 774 19.49 -8.40 -35.23
CA GLN A 774 18.58 -7.29 -34.88
C GLN A 774 17.13 -7.43 -35.36
N GLU A 775 16.73 -8.58 -35.92
CA GLU A 775 15.33 -8.85 -36.27
C GLU A 775 14.48 -9.09 -35.02
N VAL A 776 13.24 -8.58 -35.03
CA VAL A 776 12.24 -8.82 -33.97
C VAL A 776 11.32 -9.98 -34.35
N VAL A 777 11.17 -10.95 -33.43
CA VAL A 777 10.20 -12.04 -33.53
C VAL A 777 9.23 -11.96 -32.36
N THR A 778 7.93 -11.92 -32.66
CA THR A 778 6.85 -11.84 -31.67
C THR A 778 6.03 -13.11 -31.68
N ALA A 779 5.71 -13.64 -30.51
CA ALA A 779 4.73 -14.71 -30.31
C ALA A 779 3.51 -14.14 -29.59
N LYS A 780 2.33 -14.35 -30.16
CA LYS A 780 1.03 -14.03 -29.56
C LYS A 780 0.32 -15.33 -29.22
N VAL A 781 -0.07 -15.50 -27.97
CA VAL A 781 -0.72 -16.73 -27.50
C VAL A 781 -2.20 -16.51 -27.21
N PHE A 782 -2.98 -17.57 -27.35
CA PHE A 782 -4.40 -17.61 -27.05
C PHE A 782 -4.79 -18.95 -26.41
N LEU A 783 -5.46 -18.91 -25.27
CA LEU A 783 -6.05 -20.11 -24.66
C LEU A 783 -7.33 -19.75 -23.91
N ASN A 784 -8.46 -20.28 -24.38
CA ASN A 784 -9.76 -20.09 -23.74
C ASN A 784 -10.03 -18.61 -23.40
N GLY A 785 -9.80 -17.70 -24.35
CA GLY A 785 -10.11 -16.27 -24.20
C GLY A 785 -8.96 -15.42 -23.69
N ARG A 786 -7.99 -16.06 -23.04
CA ARG A 786 -6.79 -15.43 -22.51
C ARG A 786 -5.80 -15.16 -23.64
N ARG A 787 -5.08 -14.05 -23.55
CA ARG A 787 -4.04 -13.66 -24.50
C ARG A 787 -2.82 -13.14 -23.77
N ASP A 788 -1.67 -13.38 -24.37
CA ASP A 788 -0.40 -12.76 -23.99
C ASP A 788 0.48 -12.61 -25.24
N GLU A 789 1.48 -11.74 -25.17
CA GLU A 789 2.46 -11.60 -26.24
C GLU A 789 3.85 -11.32 -25.69
N THR A 790 4.85 -11.92 -26.33
CA THR A 790 6.25 -11.67 -26.03
C THR A 790 7.05 -11.52 -27.31
N SER A 791 8.14 -10.76 -27.24
CA SER A 791 9.02 -10.52 -28.39
C SER A 791 10.48 -10.69 -28.01
N ILE A 792 11.29 -11.14 -28.96
CA ILE A 792 12.74 -11.27 -28.81
C ILE A 792 13.47 -10.65 -30.00
N ILE A 793 14.65 -10.08 -29.73
CA ILE A 793 15.57 -9.53 -30.73
C ILE A 793 16.66 -10.57 -31.00
N VAL A 794 16.92 -10.85 -32.28
CA VAL A 794 17.99 -11.76 -32.72
C VAL A 794 19.37 -11.12 -32.51
N GLU A 795 20.35 -11.85 -31.96
CA GLU A 795 21.69 -11.33 -31.63
C GLU A 795 22.45 -10.66 -32.83
N GLY A 796 23.19 -9.57 -32.56
CA GLY A 796 23.97 -8.75 -33.54
C GLY A 796 25.51 -8.99 -33.56
N ILE A 797 26.28 -8.23 -34.35
CA ILE A 797 27.76 -8.35 -34.45
C ILE A 797 28.46 -7.67 -33.26
N ASN A 798 29.42 -8.35 -32.63
CA ASN A 798 30.15 -7.84 -31.47
C ASN A 798 31.21 -6.75 -31.81
N PRO A 799 31.46 -5.78 -30.92
CA PRO A 799 32.59 -4.86 -31.04
C PRO A 799 33.94 -5.58 -31.01
N ARG A 800 34.88 -5.14 -31.86
CA ARG A 800 36.25 -5.65 -31.99
C ARG A 800 37.25 -4.76 -31.25
N ASP A 801 38.36 -5.33 -30.80
CA ASP A 801 39.46 -4.60 -30.21
C ASP A 801 40.08 -3.64 -31.26
N PRO A 802 40.14 -2.32 -31.01
CA PRO A 802 40.67 -1.38 -31.99
C PRO A 802 42.18 -1.53 -32.24
N LEU A 803 42.94 -2.08 -31.29
CA LEU A 803 44.36 -2.37 -31.44
C LEU A 803 44.61 -3.76 -32.05
N ASN A 804 43.64 -4.68 -31.94
CA ASN A 804 43.71 -6.03 -32.49
C ASN A 804 42.34 -6.53 -33.00
N PRO A 805 41.89 -6.12 -34.20
CA PRO A 805 40.50 -6.37 -34.63
C PRO A 805 40.09 -7.84 -34.78
N ASP A 806 41.03 -8.79 -34.68
CA ASP A 806 40.72 -10.23 -34.65
C ASP A 806 40.08 -10.69 -33.33
N VAL A 807 40.05 -9.83 -32.30
CA VAL A 807 39.53 -10.14 -30.97
C VAL A 807 38.24 -9.35 -30.72
N ASP A 808 37.19 -10.02 -30.26
CA ASP A 808 35.97 -9.37 -29.75
C ASP A 808 36.20 -8.81 -28.35
N VAL A 809 35.58 -7.66 -28.03
CA VAL A 809 35.71 -6.97 -26.74
C VAL A 809 34.36 -6.45 -26.25
N ASP A 810 34.25 -6.19 -24.94
CA ASP A 810 33.11 -5.53 -24.32
C ASP A 810 33.46 -4.11 -23.82
N PRO A 811 33.11 -3.04 -24.57
CA PRO A 811 33.35 -1.66 -24.15
C PRO A 811 32.39 -1.21 -23.03
N GLU A 812 32.88 -0.45 -22.05
CA GLU A 812 32.11 -0.04 -20.87
C GLU A 812 30.90 0.87 -21.17
N ASN A 813 30.99 1.68 -22.22
CA ASN A 813 30.04 2.76 -22.57
C ASN A 813 29.35 2.52 -23.93
N ARG A 814 28.78 1.33 -24.13
CA ARG A 814 28.06 1.00 -25.37
C ARG A 814 27.00 2.07 -25.72
N PRO A 815 27.01 2.63 -26.93
CA PRO A 815 26.00 3.60 -27.34
C PRO A 815 24.68 2.91 -27.65
N THR A 816 23.58 3.65 -27.59
CA THR A 816 22.31 3.23 -28.20
C THR A 816 22.41 3.42 -29.71
N LEU A 817 22.34 2.33 -30.48
CA LEU A 817 22.38 2.36 -31.94
C LEU A 817 20.95 2.21 -32.51
N PRO A 818 20.66 2.77 -33.71
CA PRO A 818 19.38 2.55 -34.36
C PRO A 818 19.11 1.06 -34.59
N GLU A 819 17.87 0.64 -34.35
CA GLU A 819 17.38 -0.68 -34.74
C GLU A 819 17.38 -0.79 -36.29
N ASN A 820 17.50 -2.01 -36.83
CA ASN A 820 17.34 -2.29 -38.25
C ASN A 820 18.33 -1.62 -39.22
N GLN A 821 19.63 -1.55 -38.89
CA GLN A 821 20.66 -1.00 -39.79
C GLN A 821 20.88 -1.82 -41.08
N GLY A 822 20.49 -3.11 -41.11
CA GLY A 822 20.61 -3.98 -42.27
C GLY A 822 21.98 -4.66 -42.40
N LEU A 823 22.35 -5.07 -43.63
CA LEU A 823 23.64 -5.75 -43.90
C LEU A 823 24.86 -4.82 -43.86
N ILE A 824 24.64 -3.52 -43.76
CA ILE A 824 25.68 -2.52 -43.53
C ILE A 824 25.28 -1.65 -42.35
N GLY A 825 26.15 -1.54 -41.35
CA GLY A 825 25.82 -0.83 -40.12
C GLY A 825 27.04 -0.37 -39.35
N ILE A 826 26.79 0.54 -38.42
CA ILE A 826 27.71 0.90 -37.35
C ILE A 826 27.48 -0.09 -36.22
N ASP A 827 28.53 -0.84 -35.84
CA ASP A 827 28.47 -1.84 -34.78
C ASP A 827 28.81 -1.25 -33.40
N PHE A 828 29.63 -0.19 -33.37
CA PHE A 828 30.06 0.48 -32.13
C PHE A 828 30.61 1.88 -32.40
N ILE A 829 30.38 2.81 -31.46
CA ILE A 829 31.02 4.14 -31.40
C ILE A 829 31.35 4.46 -29.94
N SER A 830 32.58 4.88 -29.65
CA SER A 830 32.97 5.38 -28.32
C SER A 830 32.21 6.66 -27.93
N GLN A 831 31.70 6.71 -26.70
CA GLN A 831 31.21 7.96 -26.10
C GLN A 831 32.39 8.69 -25.43
N PHE A 832 32.72 9.89 -25.90
CA PHE A 832 33.88 10.64 -25.40
C PHE A 832 33.59 11.25 -24.03
N ASP A 833 34.32 10.80 -23.02
CA ASP A 833 34.34 11.39 -21.67
C ASP A 833 35.58 12.27 -21.50
N PHE A 834 35.41 13.53 -21.09
CA PHE A 834 36.52 14.46 -20.85
C PHE A 834 36.90 14.56 -19.36
N GLY A 835 36.19 13.85 -18.49
CA GLY A 835 36.39 13.82 -17.06
C GLY A 835 36.23 15.18 -16.38
N HIS A 836 36.86 15.34 -15.21
CA HIS A 836 36.85 16.57 -14.45
C HIS A 836 38.02 17.47 -14.87
N VAL A 837 37.71 18.63 -15.45
CA VAL A 837 38.73 19.55 -15.97
C VAL A 837 38.61 20.95 -15.35
N PRO A 838 39.73 21.65 -15.10
CA PRO A 838 39.70 22.99 -14.51
C PRO A 838 39.27 24.05 -15.54
N ILE A 839 38.45 25.02 -15.13
CA ILE A 839 38.11 26.18 -15.95
C ILE A 839 39.36 27.03 -16.23
N ARG A 840 39.57 27.38 -17.51
CA ARG A 840 40.65 28.27 -17.94
C ARG A 840 40.10 29.59 -18.47
N SER A 841 40.81 30.68 -18.18
CA SER A 841 40.50 32.03 -18.69
C SER A 841 41.03 32.28 -20.12
N SER A 842 41.70 31.29 -20.71
CA SER A 842 42.21 31.29 -22.09
C SER A 842 41.68 30.07 -22.85
N GLN A 843 41.86 30.05 -24.17
CA GLN A 843 41.57 28.88 -25.00
C GLN A 843 42.24 27.63 -24.40
N ALA A 844 41.45 26.56 -24.30
CA ALA A 844 41.82 25.34 -23.60
C ALA A 844 41.53 24.10 -24.46
N TYR A 845 42.34 23.07 -24.25
CA TYR A 845 42.20 21.77 -24.90
C TYR A 845 42.08 20.71 -23.82
N TYR A 846 40.99 19.95 -23.84
CA TYR A 846 40.72 18.89 -22.87
C TYR A 846 40.73 17.55 -23.61
N PRO A 847 41.68 16.63 -23.31
CA PRO A 847 41.67 15.31 -23.92
C PRO A 847 40.51 14.47 -23.39
N ALA A 848 39.93 13.62 -24.25
CA ALA A 848 39.02 12.58 -23.81
C ALA A 848 39.80 11.43 -23.14
N LEU A 849 39.19 10.82 -22.14
CA LEU A 849 39.67 9.59 -21.52
C LEU A 849 39.67 8.44 -22.55
N PRO A 850 40.60 7.48 -22.43
CA PRO A 850 40.59 6.26 -23.24
C PRO A 850 39.30 5.45 -23.05
N GLN A 851 38.95 4.67 -24.07
CA GLN A 851 37.86 3.71 -24.03
C GLN A 851 38.20 2.56 -23.07
N LYS A 852 37.38 2.32 -22.06
CA LYS A 852 37.56 1.18 -21.14
C LYS A 852 36.79 -0.05 -21.61
N LEU A 853 37.33 -1.22 -21.28
CA LEU A 853 36.72 -2.54 -21.50
C LEU A 853 36.30 -3.15 -20.14
N ARG A 854 35.17 -3.85 -20.11
CA ARG A 854 34.66 -4.54 -18.90
C ARG A 854 35.39 -5.86 -18.63
N ASP A 855 35.82 -6.56 -19.68
CA ASP A 855 36.37 -7.92 -19.62
C ASP A 855 37.90 -7.97 -19.74
N ALA A 856 38.64 -7.10 -19.04
CA ALA A 856 40.07 -6.88 -19.31
C ALA A 856 41.03 -7.08 -18.12
N GLU A 857 40.69 -7.95 -17.16
CA GLU A 857 41.49 -8.17 -15.93
C GLU A 857 42.94 -8.63 -16.19
N ASP A 858 43.23 -9.29 -17.31
CA ASP A 858 44.57 -9.79 -17.69
C ASP A 858 45.23 -9.00 -18.86
N ASP A 859 44.71 -7.81 -19.18
CA ASP A 859 45.18 -7.05 -20.34
C ASP A 859 46.45 -6.23 -20.06
N SER A 860 47.46 -6.43 -20.91
CA SER A 860 48.72 -5.64 -20.93
C SER A 860 48.53 -4.12 -21.08
N ALA A 861 47.38 -3.67 -21.58
CA ALA A 861 47.00 -2.26 -21.70
C ALA A 861 46.06 -1.78 -20.56
N GLY A 862 45.88 -2.58 -19.51
CA GLY A 862 45.06 -2.21 -18.34
C GLY A 862 43.58 -2.02 -18.65
N GLY A 863 43.06 -2.66 -19.71
CA GLY A 863 41.69 -2.51 -20.18
C GLY A 863 41.39 -1.21 -20.91
N GLU A 864 42.38 -0.36 -21.18
CA GLU A 864 42.21 0.88 -21.93
C GLU A 864 42.50 0.70 -23.42
N ARG A 865 41.70 1.37 -24.26
CA ARG A 865 41.81 1.37 -25.72
C ARG A 865 41.69 2.79 -26.27
N PRO A 866 42.25 3.05 -27.47
CA PRO A 866 41.88 4.22 -28.25
C PRO A 866 40.36 4.28 -28.43
N ASN A 867 39.79 5.48 -28.34
CA ASN A 867 38.40 5.68 -28.74
C ASN A 867 38.24 5.28 -30.23
N TYR A 868 37.11 4.71 -30.62
CA TYR A 868 36.96 4.16 -31.97
C TYR A 868 35.51 4.08 -32.46
N VAL A 869 35.37 3.83 -33.76
CA VAL A 869 34.12 3.50 -34.45
C VAL A 869 34.33 2.20 -35.21
N GLN A 870 33.33 1.32 -35.19
CA GLN A 870 33.30 0.08 -35.95
C GLN A 870 32.14 0.08 -36.95
N ILE A 871 32.43 -0.32 -38.18
CA ILE A 871 31.48 -0.46 -39.28
C ILE A 871 31.61 -1.87 -39.86
N SER A 872 30.50 -2.53 -40.13
CA SER A 872 30.47 -3.79 -40.88
C SER A 872 29.66 -3.65 -42.15
N ASP A 873 30.22 -4.09 -43.27
CA ASP A 873 29.51 -4.25 -44.55
C ASP A 873 29.55 -5.72 -44.98
N GLN A 874 28.43 -6.42 -44.75
CA GLN A 874 28.23 -7.84 -45.00
C GLN A 874 27.46 -8.10 -46.31
N ARG A 875 27.35 -7.11 -47.19
CA ARG A 875 26.69 -7.27 -48.50
C ARG A 875 27.53 -8.17 -49.41
N GLU A 876 26.87 -9.06 -50.16
CA GLU A 876 27.54 -9.93 -51.14
C GLU A 876 28.21 -9.12 -52.27
N GLU A 877 27.57 -8.01 -52.67
CA GLU A 877 28.06 -7.07 -53.69
C GLU A 877 28.20 -5.66 -53.08
N PRO A 878 29.36 -5.33 -52.48
CA PRO A 878 29.56 -4.07 -51.75
C PRO A 878 29.74 -2.88 -52.71
N THR A 879 28.81 -1.92 -52.65
CA THR A 879 28.81 -0.71 -53.49
C THR A 879 29.58 0.47 -52.90
N GLY A 880 30.33 0.26 -51.81
CA GLY A 880 30.98 1.32 -51.03
C GLY A 880 30.05 1.98 -50.00
N TRP A 881 30.63 2.85 -49.17
CA TRP A 881 29.96 3.58 -48.09
C TRP A 881 30.75 4.84 -47.66
N THR A 882 30.06 5.81 -47.05
CA THR A 882 30.66 7.04 -46.52
C THR A 882 30.24 7.23 -45.06
N LEU A 883 31.23 7.32 -44.16
CA LEU A 883 31.03 7.68 -42.76
C LEU A 883 31.27 9.19 -42.59
N SER A 884 30.28 9.88 -42.05
CA SER A 884 30.35 11.29 -41.70
C SER A 884 29.83 11.56 -40.30
N ALA A 885 30.29 12.66 -39.70
CA ALA A 885 29.83 13.10 -38.40
C ALA A 885 29.70 14.64 -38.36
N ARG A 886 28.90 15.15 -37.42
CA ARG A 886 28.85 16.57 -37.03
C ARG A 886 28.46 16.71 -35.57
N MET A 887 28.90 17.78 -34.91
CA MET A 887 28.37 18.15 -33.61
C MET A 887 26.96 18.73 -33.74
N ASP A 888 26.15 18.57 -32.69
CA ASP A 888 24.86 19.25 -32.60
C ASP A 888 25.03 20.79 -32.55
N GLU A 889 24.04 21.52 -33.06
CA GLU A 889 24.07 23.00 -33.08
C GLU A 889 24.08 23.59 -31.67
N ALA A 890 23.50 22.89 -30.68
CA ALA A 890 23.52 23.30 -29.28
C ALA A 890 24.92 23.16 -28.63
N GLY A 891 25.83 22.39 -29.25
CA GLY A 891 27.16 22.13 -28.72
C GLY A 891 27.12 21.31 -27.42
N PHE A 892 27.89 21.76 -26.42
CA PHE A 892 27.88 21.19 -25.08
C PHE A 892 27.01 22.04 -24.15
N VAL A 893 26.04 21.41 -23.49
CA VAL A 893 25.00 22.07 -22.69
C VAL A 893 24.96 21.48 -21.28
N SER A 894 24.81 22.33 -20.25
CA SER A 894 24.59 21.89 -18.86
C SER A 894 23.11 21.61 -18.59
N GLU A 895 22.79 20.91 -17.50
CA GLU A 895 21.39 20.74 -17.04
C GLU A 895 20.67 22.08 -16.83
N GLU A 896 21.40 23.10 -16.36
CA GLU A 896 20.90 24.47 -16.18
C GLU A 896 20.76 25.27 -17.50
N GLY A 897 21.04 24.67 -18.66
CA GLY A 897 20.90 25.32 -19.98
C GLY A 897 22.06 26.21 -20.43
N HIS A 898 23.19 26.24 -19.71
CA HIS A 898 24.38 26.96 -20.14
C HIS A 898 25.06 26.25 -21.31
N GLN A 899 25.45 26.99 -22.35
CA GLN A 899 26.07 26.43 -23.57
C GLN A 899 27.54 26.85 -23.70
N LEU A 900 28.43 25.90 -24.00
CA LEU A 900 29.80 26.20 -24.40
C LEU A 900 29.82 26.57 -25.89
N ARG A 901 29.75 27.87 -26.18
CA ARG A 901 29.65 28.38 -27.56
C ARG A 901 31.00 28.30 -28.29
N GLY A 902 30.96 27.81 -29.54
CA GLY A 902 32.13 27.78 -30.44
C GLY A 902 33.12 26.66 -30.15
N VAL A 903 32.74 25.67 -29.34
CA VAL A 903 33.53 24.46 -29.09
C VAL A 903 33.61 23.58 -30.33
N GLN A 904 34.73 22.86 -30.47
CA GLN A 904 34.92 21.84 -31.51
C GLN A 904 35.72 20.66 -30.98
N LEU A 905 35.62 19.51 -31.63
CA LEU A 905 36.43 18.33 -31.34
C LEU A 905 37.56 18.20 -32.36
N LEU A 906 38.78 18.00 -31.87
CA LEU A 906 39.94 17.67 -32.67
C LEU A 906 40.18 16.17 -32.59
N LEU A 907 39.97 15.47 -33.71
CA LEU A 907 40.25 14.05 -33.87
C LEU A 907 41.60 13.90 -34.58
N THR A 908 42.57 13.30 -33.92
CA THR A 908 43.94 13.16 -34.43
C THR A 908 44.43 11.72 -34.30
N ASN A 909 45.57 11.42 -34.92
CA ASN A 909 46.16 10.06 -34.96
C ASN A 909 45.18 8.99 -35.45
N ILE A 910 44.30 9.36 -36.39
CA ILE A 910 43.27 8.47 -36.92
C ILE A 910 43.95 7.35 -37.72
N ARG A 911 43.55 6.11 -37.43
CA ARG A 911 44.01 4.91 -38.15
C ARG A 911 42.82 4.00 -38.46
N MET A 912 42.91 3.33 -39.60
CA MET A 912 41.94 2.30 -40.00
C MET A 912 42.54 0.91 -39.77
N ALA A 913 41.78 0.02 -39.15
CA ALA A 913 42.16 -1.35 -38.85
C ALA A 913 41.04 -2.32 -39.28
N THR A 914 41.39 -3.58 -39.52
CA THR A 914 40.45 -4.64 -39.88
C THR A 914 41.00 -5.99 -39.41
N THR A 915 40.17 -7.03 -39.47
CA THR A 915 40.57 -8.40 -39.13
C THR A 915 41.61 -8.93 -40.13
N GLY A 916 42.50 -9.82 -39.68
CA GLY A 916 43.50 -10.46 -40.53
C GLY A 916 42.88 -11.33 -41.63
N SER A 917 41.63 -11.77 -41.46
CA SER A 917 40.86 -12.50 -42.46
C SER A 917 40.23 -11.60 -43.53
N ASN A 918 40.13 -10.29 -43.30
CA ASN A 918 39.50 -9.39 -44.26
C ASN A 918 40.45 -9.11 -45.44
N THR A 919 40.08 -9.57 -46.62
CA THR A 919 40.84 -9.36 -47.86
C THR A 919 40.41 -8.11 -48.63
N SER A 920 39.42 -7.37 -48.13
CA SER A 920 38.90 -6.17 -48.78
C SER A 920 39.90 -5.02 -48.74
N ARG A 921 39.86 -4.15 -49.76
CA ARG A 921 40.70 -2.96 -49.79
C ARG A 921 40.23 -1.96 -48.74
N ALA A 922 41.19 -1.34 -48.05
CA ALA A 922 40.90 -0.36 -47.02
C ALA A 922 40.12 0.85 -47.55
N PRO A 923 39.10 1.35 -46.80
CA PRO A 923 38.48 2.64 -47.04
C PRO A 923 39.52 3.77 -47.02
N THR A 924 39.25 4.82 -47.78
CA THR A 924 39.99 6.08 -47.67
C THR A 924 39.61 6.79 -46.37
N TYR A 925 40.60 7.26 -45.63
CA TYR A 925 40.41 8.01 -44.38
C TYR A 925 41.47 9.12 -44.27
N TRP A 926 41.35 9.97 -43.25
CA TRP A 926 42.30 11.04 -42.98
C TRP A 926 42.92 10.89 -41.61
N GLU A 927 44.18 11.31 -41.45
CA GLU A 927 44.93 11.16 -40.20
C GLU A 927 44.46 12.15 -39.10
N SER A 928 43.81 13.24 -39.48
CA SER A 928 43.18 14.18 -38.55
C SER A 928 41.95 14.86 -39.15
N ARG A 929 41.01 15.23 -38.27
CA ARG A 929 39.73 15.88 -38.57
C ARG A 929 39.32 16.83 -37.45
N GLU A 930 38.82 17.99 -37.83
CA GLU A 930 38.12 18.90 -36.91
C GLU A 930 36.63 18.67 -37.07
N LEU A 931 35.94 18.36 -35.98
CA LEU A 931 34.51 18.15 -35.95
C LEU A 931 33.85 19.37 -35.29
N ASN A 932 33.03 20.06 -36.06
CA ASN A 932 32.21 21.18 -35.63
C ASN A 932 30.74 20.91 -36.05
N THR A 933 29.89 21.93 -36.05
CA THR A 933 28.48 21.78 -36.43
C THR A 933 28.26 21.42 -37.91
N GLY A 934 29.27 21.61 -38.75
CA GLY A 934 29.26 21.21 -40.15
C GLY A 934 29.55 19.71 -40.35
N ARG A 935 28.87 19.08 -41.32
CA ARG A 935 29.11 17.68 -41.71
C ARG A 935 30.54 17.47 -42.20
N GLN A 936 31.27 16.55 -41.57
CA GLN A 936 32.63 16.16 -41.92
C GLN A 936 32.69 14.69 -42.33
N ILE A 937 33.36 14.40 -43.44
CA ILE A 937 33.60 13.02 -43.88
C ILE A 937 34.83 12.48 -43.15
N LEU A 938 34.67 11.35 -42.48
CA LEU A 938 35.69 10.69 -41.66
C LEU A 938 36.33 9.48 -42.36
N ALA A 939 35.54 8.74 -43.14
CA ALA A 939 36.01 7.65 -43.99
C ALA A 939 35.08 7.47 -45.20
N LYS A 940 35.64 7.01 -46.33
CA LYS A 940 34.91 6.70 -47.57
C LYS A 940 35.48 5.44 -48.21
N ALA A 941 34.62 4.46 -48.46
CA ALA A 941 34.88 3.28 -49.26
C ALA A 941 34.21 3.42 -50.63
N ASP A 942 34.98 3.28 -51.70
CA ASP A 942 34.45 3.16 -53.06
C ASP A 942 34.04 1.70 -53.37
N GLU A 943 33.45 1.45 -54.53
CA GLU A 943 33.16 0.10 -55.01
C GLU A 943 34.41 -0.81 -54.96
N GLY A 944 34.26 -2.00 -54.36
CA GLY A 944 35.38 -2.93 -54.14
C GLY A 944 36.30 -2.57 -52.97
N GLN A 945 35.94 -1.59 -52.14
CA GLN A 945 36.59 -1.27 -50.86
C GLN A 945 35.59 -1.41 -49.71
N GLY A 946 36.09 -1.54 -48.48
CA GLY A 946 35.27 -1.35 -47.28
C GLY A 946 34.30 -2.49 -46.94
N SER A 947 34.33 -3.62 -47.63
CA SER A 947 33.58 -4.82 -47.21
C SER A 947 34.19 -5.50 -45.99
N GLY A 948 33.38 -6.23 -45.23
CA GLY A 948 33.75 -6.78 -43.93
C GLY A 948 33.76 -5.74 -42.82
N THR A 949 34.37 -6.07 -41.68
CA THR A 949 34.42 -5.21 -40.49
C THR A 949 35.63 -4.29 -40.51
N TRP A 950 35.42 -3.00 -40.31
CA TRP A 950 36.43 -1.94 -40.28
C TRP A 950 36.34 -1.15 -38.98
N VAL A 951 37.50 -0.92 -38.36
CA VAL A 951 37.63 -0.15 -37.13
C VAL A 951 38.43 1.13 -37.40
N GLN A 952 37.78 2.27 -37.26
CA GLN A 952 38.42 3.58 -37.28
C GLN A 952 38.76 4.00 -35.85
N ARG A 953 40.04 3.96 -35.48
CA ARG A 953 40.52 4.30 -34.14
C ARG A 953 41.20 5.67 -34.09
N PHE A 954 41.06 6.34 -32.95
CA PHE A 954 41.67 7.65 -32.64
C PHE A 954 42.87 7.44 -31.71
N GLY A 955 44.08 7.32 -32.28
CA GLY A 955 45.31 7.03 -31.53
C GLY A 955 45.64 5.55 -31.41
N ASP A 956 46.74 5.26 -30.72
CA ASP A 956 47.24 3.93 -30.34
C ASP A 956 47.53 3.87 -28.84
N ARG A 957 48.18 2.79 -28.38
CA ARG A 957 48.52 2.60 -26.96
C ARG A 957 49.32 3.75 -26.34
N GLU A 958 50.11 4.48 -27.14
CA GLU A 958 50.94 5.59 -26.65
C GLU A 958 50.24 6.96 -26.76
N THR A 959 49.18 7.06 -27.57
CA THR A 959 48.57 8.35 -27.97
C THR A 959 47.06 8.43 -27.70
N MET A 960 46.42 7.37 -27.20
CA MET A 960 44.96 7.28 -26.99
C MET A 960 44.40 8.36 -26.07
N ASP A 961 45.18 8.82 -25.09
CA ASP A 961 44.81 9.84 -24.10
C ASP A 961 44.93 11.28 -24.64
N GLN A 962 45.33 11.46 -25.91
CA GLN A 962 45.52 12.78 -26.53
C GLN A 962 44.95 12.88 -27.95
N SER A 963 44.31 11.81 -28.44
CA SER A 963 43.89 11.72 -29.83
C SER A 963 42.49 12.26 -30.11
N VAL A 964 41.66 12.44 -29.07
CA VAL A 964 40.39 13.17 -29.13
C VAL A 964 40.47 14.32 -28.14
N MET A 965 40.35 15.56 -28.60
CA MET A 965 40.44 16.74 -27.76
C MET A 965 39.24 17.68 -27.95
N LEU A 966 38.66 18.15 -26.86
CA LEU A 966 37.69 19.24 -26.85
C LEU A 966 38.42 20.57 -26.79
N GLU A 967 38.26 21.38 -27.83
CA GLU A 967 38.74 22.75 -27.88
C GLU A 967 37.65 23.71 -27.38
N VAL A 968 37.96 24.42 -26.30
CA VAL A 968 37.07 25.43 -25.70
C VAL A 968 37.66 26.83 -25.90
N PRO A 969 37.03 27.69 -26.72
CA PRO A 969 37.55 29.02 -27.00
C PRO A 969 37.31 30.00 -25.84
N VAL A 970 38.05 31.12 -25.84
CA VAL A 970 38.00 32.14 -24.77
C VAL A 970 36.58 32.69 -24.55
N ASN A 971 35.77 32.78 -25.60
CA ASN A 971 34.41 33.33 -25.56
C ASN A 971 33.34 32.31 -25.15
N ALA A 972 33.70 31.07 -24.82
CA ALA A 972 32.74 30.03 -24.40
C ALA A 972 32.16 30.24 -22.98
N ALA A 973 32.82 31.08 -22.15
CA ALA A 973 32.39 31.45 -20.79
C ALA A 973 31.89 30.28 -19.90
N PRO A 974 32.69 29.20 -19.73
CA PRO A 974 32.29 28.01 -18.98
C PRO A 974 31.98 28.32 -17.51
N GLN A 975 30.96 27.65 -16.96
CA GLN A 975 30.60 27.63 -15.54
C GLN A 975 31.09 26.34 -14.88
N ALA A 976 31.17 26.31 -13.55
CA ALA A 976 31.61 25.14 -12.78
C ALA A 976 30.46 24.13 -12.63
N THR A 977 30.08 23.49 -13.74
CA THR A 977 28.98 22.50 -13.83
C THR A 977 29.31 21.43 -14.87
N SER A 978 28.49 20.39 -14.96
CA SER A 978 28.59 19.32 -15.95
C SER A 978 28.03 19.76 -17.30
N TYR A 979 28.66 19.32 -18.39
CA TYR A 979 28.22 19.62 -19.76
C TYR A 979 28.17 18.35 -20.60
N THR A 980 27.09 18.22 -21.39
CA THR A 980 26.89 17.09 -22.31
C THR A 980 26.68 17.61 -23.73
N GLY A 981 27.25 16.94 -24.72
CA GLY A 981 27.08 17.28 -26.13
C GLY A 981 26.69 16.05 -26.96
N ILE A 982 25.99 16.28 -28.08
CA ILE A 982 25.57 15.22 -29.00
C ILE A 982 26.41 15.30 -30.28
N ILE A 983 26.88 14.14 -30.75
CA ILE A 983 27.50 13.97 -32.06
C ILE A 983 26.54 13.17 -32.94
N HIS A 984 26.15 13.74 -34.08
CA HIS A 984 25.35 13.08 -35.08
C HIS A 984 26.26 12.31 -36.04
N TRP A 985 26.09 10.99 -36.10
CA TRP A 985 26.81 10.10 -37.02
C TRP A 985 25.89 9.71 -38.18
N GLU A 986 26.45 9.66 -39.39
CA GLU A 986 25.73 9.29 -40.60
C GLU A 986 26.59 8.34 -41.43
N LEU A 987 26.06 7.15 -41.68
CA LEU A 987 26.60 6.17 -42.62
C LEU A 987 25.71 6.14 -43.87
N SER A 988 26.25 6.49 -45.04
CA SER A 988 25.51 6.53 -46.31
C SER A 988 26.13 5.63 -47.37
N PHE A 989 25.28 4.97 -48.17
CA PHE A 989 25.68 3.99 -49.19
C PHE A 989 24.81 4.10 -50.46
N VAL A 990 24.24 5.29 -50.69
CA VAL A 990 23.48 5.61 -51.91
C VAL A 990 24.46 5.74 -53.08
N PRO A 991 24.25 5.08 -54.23
CA PRO A 991 25.07 5.29 -55.41
C PRO A 991 25.02 6.77 -55.81
N GLU A 992 26.17 7.45 -55.89
CA GLU A 992 26.23 8.78 -56.50
C GLU A 992 25.85 8.61 -57.98
N LEU A 993 24.68 9.13 -58.38
CA LEU A 993 24.34 9.32 -59.79
C LEU A 993 25.24 10.45 -60.31
N ASP A 994 26.17 10.11 -61.20
CA ASP A 994 26.98 11.06 -62.00
C ASP A 994 26.13 12.12 -62.72
#